data_AF-A0A822IIZ4-F1
#
_entry.id   AF-A0A822IIZ4-F1
#
_cell.length_a   1.000
_cell.length_b   1.000
_cell.length_c   1.000
_cell.angle_alpha   90.00
_cell.angle_beta   90.00
_cell.angle_gamma   90.00
#
_symmetry.space_group_name_H-M   'P 1'
#
loop_
_entity.id
_entity.type
_entity.pdbx_description
1 polymer ?
#
loop_
_entity_poly.entity_id
_entity_poly.type
_entity_poly.pdbx_seq_one_letter_code
_entity_poly.pdbx_strand_id
1 'polypeptide(L)'
;MDINALRVFDSLHSLGITEEEFSDLEKEQKATDRTGLYIRCVRLGYSICVSHDENHKIIIREIKKDLPVPSRVLFKTLITFDELPEEIYTLHAIAQYRALDTDMKFRAENMEELKDRICERFIDNFPKELGRFYDDTHYNELHSYDKDKRATWGELKTKLIERQLRALFWLFGEDYEKFEKEVKVARKNVPRIIKVFERNNRRMAIIQRSDDYEKRRGGMMYNPAWFETVKGNVLMIRCFKPGDQQYNYVDLNREMYLPNGIDETAEIWLDDDLFEKTEYPELKVLSKRLFSGREAENLNGKRWTLLTADEFNKKQTLLRIEVMSATRHHQEEEARKALVKNIEAQFKKGKVVRQGITFTKNSIECEGVLVKNEKLGHFVMRNNIHLQQEPEFSKIVKDFVCFILNIDAVWNNYSSGVNYVCNFQGSETIQIGKVNLCIESRKNSIFVNDHRIAKNDLVDVIFTVLFHRNQKDFDQYLAYSSRVNLTLQKVLSDGGISFELKIDKTTDNELPTDEAKMILSLPLHREKNKNFTTINGTDYQIQDLNAFFDLGKDINSARIGYGGGGYLQRTIRLLYKAIKGISPKEIGEIIKNGEQEYARLQERRRLENAEKLKKANGFLAEAVRLSKAEKLKDGYLVVGKSGKPYTVNSDTLAVYDMQNGGKGRYCCIVDMGTSTDEEWGRKDALAKRLLMLSHDLKVADEIHTLEL
;
A
#
# COMPACT_ATOMS: atom_id res chain seq x y z
N MET A 1 16.96 26.61 -12.97
CA MET A 1 18.19 26.68 -13.79
C MET A 1 19.39 26.81 -12.86
N ASP A 2 20.61 26.60 -13.35
CA ASP A 2 21.86 26.85 -12.60
C ASP A 2 22.47 28.22 -12.98
N ILE A 3 23.57 28.60 -12.32
CA ILE A 3 24.20 29.91 -12.52
C ILE A 3 24.75 30.10 -13.94
N ASN A 4 25.23 29.03 -14.56
CA ASN A 4 25.78 29.05 -15.92
C ASN A 4 24.68 29.32 -16.94
N ALA A 5 23.52 28.66 -16.77
CA ALA A 5 22.34 28.94 -17.58
C ALA A 5 21.86 30.39 -17.40
N LEU A 6 21.87 30.92 -16.18
CA LEU A 6 21.47 32.32 -15.95
C LEU A 6 22.40 33.31 -16.66
N ARG A 7 23.72 33.08 -16.67
CA ARG A 7 24.69 33.92 -17.40
C ARG A 7 24.43 33.96 -18.90
N VAL A 8 24.04 32.84 -19.49
CA VAL A 8 23.63 32.77 -20.90
C VAL A 8 22.35 33.58 -21.14
N PHE A 9 21.36 33.46 -20.25
CA PHE A 9 20.13 34.26 -20.34
C PHE A 9 20.37 35.76 -20.20
N ASP A 10 21.23 36.18 -19.27
CA ASP A 10 21.63 37.57 -19.10
C ASP A 10 22.30 38.14 -20.35
N SER A 11 23.20 37.38 -20.98
CA SER A 11 23.84 37.77 -22.25
C SER A 11 22.87 37.87 -23.43
N LEU A 12 21.89 36.96 -23.53
CA LEU A 12 20.91 36.95 -24.61
C LEU A 12 19.85 38.05 -24.48
N HIS A 13 19.45 38.37 -23.25
CA HIS A 13 18.35 39.30 -22.97
C HIS A 13 18.79 40.63 -22.36
N SER A 14 20.10 40.83 -22.15
CA SER A 14 20.68 42.03 -21.55
C SER A 14 20.03 42.38 -20.21
N LEU A 15 19.86 41.39 -19.32
CA LEU A 15 19.17 41.58 -18.04
C LEU A 15 19.97 42.49 -17.09
N GLY A 16 21.28 42.63 -17.29
CA GLY A 16 22.15 43.54 -16.55
C GLY A 16 22.42 43.04 -15.13
N ILE A 17 22.72 41.76 -14.99
CA ILE A 17 23.07 41.13 -13.71
C ILE A 17 24.56 41.34 -13.44
N THR A 18 24.93 41.80 -12.24
CA THR A 18 26.34 42.02 -11.88
C THR A 18 27.03 40.73 -11.41
N GLU A 19 28.36 40.69 -11.46
CA GLU A 19 29.15 39.56 -10.93
C GLU A 19 28.91 39.31 -9.43
N GLU A 20 28.65 40.36 -8.66
CA GLU A 20 28.26 40.26 -7.26
C GLU A 20 26.90 39.57 -7.12
N GLU A 21 25.90 39.97 -7.92
CA GLU A 21 24.58 39.34 -7.93
C GLU A 21 24.64 37.86 -8.36
N PHE A 22 25.50 37.50 -9.32
CA PHE A 22 25.75 36.09 -9.67
C PHE A 22 26.36 35.30 -8.50
N SER A 23 27.37 35.88 -7.83
CA SER A 23 28.01 35.26 -6.67
C SER A 23 27.01 35.03 -5.53
N ASP A 24 26.13 35.99 -5.28
CA ASP A 24 25.10 35.89 -4.24
C ASP A 24 24.07 34.81 -4.56
N LEU A 25 23.60 34.73 -5.81
CA LEU A 25 22.69 33.67 -6.26
C LEU A 25 23.33 32.29 -6.17
N GLU A 26 24.62 32.15 -6.48
CA GLU A 26 25.34 30.88 -6.35
C GLU A 26 25.52 30.46 -4.89
N LYS A 27 25.89 31.40 -4.01
CA LYS A 27 25.97 31.15 -2.55
C LYS A 27 24.61 30.73 -1.99
N GLU A 28 23.55 31.43 -2.38
CA GLU A 28 22.19 31.13 -1.94
C GLU A 28 21.75 29.74 -2.44
N GLN A 29 21.98 29.41 -3.71
CA GLN A 29 21.67 28.09 -4.27
C GLN A 29 22.37 26.94 -3.52
N LYS A 30 23.57 27.16 -2.99
CA LYS A 30 24.31 26.15 -2.21
C LYS A 30 23.86 26.05 -0.75
N ALA A 31 23.08 26.99 -0.24
CA ALA A 31 22.56 26.99 1.13
C ALA A 31 21.35 26.06 1.27
N THR A 32 21.63 24.75 1.33
CA THR A 32 20.60 23.68 1.40
C THR A 32 19.79 23.64 2.69
N ASP A 33 20.20 24.40 3.71
CA ASP A 33 19.51 24.56 4.99
C ASP A 33 18.43 25.67 4.96
N ARG A 34 18.45 26.52 3.93
CA ARG A 34 17.50 27.63 3.75
C ARG A 34 16.26 27.17 2.98
N THR A 35 15.15 27.86 3.22
CA THR A 35 13.82 27.56 2.67
C THR A 35 13.19 28.79 2.01
N GLY A 36 12.07 28.61 1.29
CA GLY A 36 11.32 29.70 0.67
C GLY A 36 11.97 30.29 -0.59
N LEU A 37 11.73 31.59 -0.82
CA LEU A 37 12.17 32.30 -2.03
C LEU A 37 13.12 33.45 -1.68
N TYR A 38 14.32 33.45 -2.26
CA TYR A 38 15.26 34.57 -2.22
C TYR A 38 15.20 35.35 -3.53
N ILE A 39 14.98 36.66 -3.45
CA ILE A 39 14.89 37.57 -4.60
C ILE A 39 16.13 38.46 -4.59
N ARG A 40 17.03 38.25 -5.55
CA ARG A 40 18.27 39.03 -5.61
C ARG A 40 18.15 40.29 -6.44
N CYS A 41 17.43 40.23 -7.56
CA CYS A 41 17.27 41.35 -8.47
C CYS A 41 15.93 41.32 -9.22
N VAL A 42 15.44 42.51 -9.56
CA VAL A 42 14.28 42.74 -10.43
C VAL A 42 14.76 43.54 -11.64
N ARG A 43 14.50 43.05 -12.85
CA ARG A 43 14.95 43.61 -14.14
C ARG A 43 13.85 43.46 -15.17
N LEU A 44 13.53 44.55 -15.88
CA LEU A 44 12.59 44.55 -17.01
C LEU A 44 11.23 43.90 -16.69
N GLY A 45 10.73 44.05 -15.45
CA GLY A 45 9.48 43.43 -15.00
C GLY A 45 9.60 41.96 -14.56
N TYR A 46 10.80 41.39 -14.48
CA TYR A 46 11.07 40.03 -14.00
C TYR A 46 11.91 40.04 -12.73
N SER A 47 11.59 39.18 -11.75
CA SER A 47 12.52 38.81 -10.68
C SER A 47 13.34 37.61 -11.05
N ILE A 48 14.60 37.65 -10.61
CA ILE A 48 15.50 36.51 -10.61
C ILE A 48 15.67 36.06 -9.17
N CYS A 49 15.31 34.82 -8.91
CA CYS A 49 15.17 34.28 -7.57
C CYS A 49 15.84 32.91 -7.41
N VAL A 50 16.25 32.57 -6.20
CA VAL A 50 16.50 31.18 -5.80
C VAL A 50 15.27 30.67 -5.07
N SER A 51 14.64 29.62 -5.60
CA SER A 51 13.56 28.91 -4.92
C SER A 51 14.13 27.68 -4.24
N HIS A 52 14.25 27.74 -2.91
CA HIS A 52 14.66 26.60 -2.10
C HIS A 52 13.59 25.51 -2.09
N ASP A 53 12.33 25.93 -2.22
CA ASP A 53 11.17 25.04 -2.35
C ASP A 53 11.17 24.20 -3.64
N GLU A 54 11.79 24.70 -4.73
CA GLU A 54 11.94 23.98 -6.00
C GLU A 54 13.34 23.35 -6.16
N ASN A 55 13.85 22.69 -5.13
CA ASN A 55 15.19 22.08 -5.09
C ASN A 55 16.31 23.10 -5.37
N HIS A 56 16.25 24.27 -4.73
CA HIS A 56 17.26 25.34 -4.84
C HIS A 56 17.49 25.84 -6.28
N LYS A 57 16.47 25.77 -7.14
CA LYS A 57 16.57 26.23 -8.52
C LYS A 57 16.57 27.74 -8.59
N ILE A 58 17.43 28.28 -9.46
CA ILE A 58 17.27 29.65 -9.95
C ILE A 58 16.03 29.68 -10.85
N ILE A 59 15.17 30.66 -10.65
CA ILE A 59 13.94 30.87 -11.41
C ILE A 59 13.82 32.33 -11.82
N ILE A 60 13.22 32.57 -12.98
CA ILE A 60 12.87 33.91 -13.47
C ILE A 60 11.35 33.98 -13.50
N ARG A 61 10.77 34.99 -12.84
CA ARG A 61 9.30 35.16 -12.74
C ARG A 61 8.91 36.59 -13.06
N GLU A 62 7.82 36.75 -13.79
CA GLU A 62 7.21 38.06 -14.02
C GLU A 62 6.69 38.64 -12.69
N ILE A 63 6.95 39.92 -12.45
CA ILE A 63 6.46 40.63 -11.28
C ILE A 63 5.51 41.76 -11.68
N LYS A 64 4.41 41.87 -10.94
CA LYS A 64 3.38 42.90 -11.12
C LYS A 64 3.65 44.22 -10.36
N LYS A 65 4.64 44.27 -9.46
CA LYS A 65 4.96 45.42 -8.58
C LYS A 65 6.46 45.52 -8.27
N ASP A 66 7.03 46.71 -8.23
CA ASP A 66 8.43 46.87 -7.81
C ASP A 66 8.65 46.35 -6.38
N LEU A 67 9.71 45.56 -6.19
CA LEU A 67 10.10 44.96 -4.92
C LEU A 67 11.49 45.47 -4.52
N PRO A 68 11.72 45.78 -3.23
CA PRO A 68 13.07 46.03 -2.73
C PRO A 68 13.92 44.77 -2.89
N VAL A 69 15.20 44.94 -3.23
CA VAL A 69 16.16 43.86 -3.40
C VAL A 69 17.47 44.18 -2.66
N PRO A 70 18.15 43.19 -2.04
CA PRO A 70 17.71 41.80 -1.89
C PRO A 70 16.51 41.69 -0.93
N SER A 71 15.61 40.75 -1.21
CA SER A 71 14.47 40.45 -0.34
C SER A 71 14.18 38.96 -0.31
N ARG A 72 13.41 38.55 0.69
CA ARG A 72 13.01 37.15 0.88
C ARG A 72 11.50 37.04 0.98
N VAL A 73 10.95 35.93 0.52
CA VAL A 73 9.57 35.56 0.76
C VAL A 73 9.54 34.28 1.56
N LEU A 74 9.11 34.41 2.81
CA LEU A 74 8.88 33.32 3.76
C LEU A 74 7.53 33.55 4.42
N PHE A 75 6.79 32.49 4.74
CA PHE A 75 5.53 32.61 5.49
C PHE A 75 4.49 33.48 4.75
N LYS A 76 4.53 33.51 3.41
CA LYS A 76 3.82 34.45 2.51
C LYS A 76 4.01 35.93 2.88
N THR A 77 5.17 36.26 3.43
CA THR A 77 5.55 37.59 3.88
C THR A 77 6.78 38.03 3.11
N LEU A 78 6.71 39.20 2.47
CA LEU A 78 7.87 39.86 1.88
C LEU A 78 8.72 40.47 2.98
N ILE A 79 9.94 39.97 3.14
CA ILE A 79 10.95 40.41 4.09
C ILE A 79 11.91 41.32 3.33
N THR A 80 11.98 42.59 3.72
CA THR A 80 12.72 43.63 2.98
C THR A 80 14.12 43.89 3.54
N PHE A 81 14.61 43.02 4.42
CA PHE A 81 15.95 43.06 5.02
C PHE A 81 16.63 41.70 4.84
N ASP A 82 17.94 41.68 4.61
CA ASP A 82 18.63 40.48 4.11
C ASP A 82 19.14 39.55 5.22
N GLU A 83 19.54 40.11 6.37
CA GLU A 83 20.11 39.35 7.48
C GLU A 83 19.02 38.61 8.25
N LEU A 84 18.79 37.34 7.88
CA LEU A 84 17.92 36.41 8.60
C LEU A 84 18.75 35.35 9.34
N PRO A 85 18.49 35.15 10.64
CA PRO A 85 19.16 34.11 11.42
C PRO A 85 18.59 32.72 11.10
N GLU A 86 19.36 31.67 11.41
CA GLU A 86 19.04 30.28 11.04
C GLU A 86 17.70 29.79 11.63
N GLU A 87 17.30 30.35 12.77
CA GLU A 87 16.04 30.08 13.45
C GLU A 87 14.83 30.38 12.56
N ILE A 88 14.90 31.39 11.69
CA ILE A 88 13.79 31.74 10.79
C ILE A 88 13.54 30.63 9.75
N TYR A 89 14.60 30.09 9.15
CA TYR A 89 14.49 28.98 8.21
C TYR A 89 14.02 27.69 8.91
N THR A 90 14.51 27.48 10.14
CA THR A 90 14.06 26.37 10.98
C THR A 90 12.55 26.48 11.27
N LEU A 91 12.05 27.65 11.66
CA LEU A 91 10.62 27.91 11.90
C LEU A 91 9.80 27.74 10.61
N HIS A 92 10.34 28.14 9.47
CA HIS A 92 9.67 27.99 8.17
C HIS A 92 9.52 26.53 7.79
N ALA A 93 10.57 25.72 8.02
CA ALA A 93 10.53 24.28 7.84
C ALA A 93 9.48 23.60 8.75
N ILE A 94 9.35 24.03 10.02
CA ILE A 94 8.31 23.51 10.92
C ILE A 94 6.91 23.86 10.41
N ALA A 95 6.73 25.02 9.76
CA ALA A 95 5.42 25.46 9.29
C ALA A 95 4.87 24.61 8.12
N GLN A 96 5.68 23.78 7.45
CA GLN A 96 5.30 22.79 6.41
C GLN A 96 4.70 23.34 5.10
N TYR A 97 5.02 24.58 4.71
CA TYR A 97 4.50 25.20 3.48
C TYR A 97 5.59 25.37 2.41
N ARG A 98 6.05 24.28 1.77
CA ARG A 98 6.99 24.36 0.63
C ARG A 98 6.33 24.75 -0.72
N ALA A 99 5.01 24.82 -0.82
CA ALA A 99 4.33 24.92 -2.13
C ALA A 99 3.59 26.24 -2.41
N LEU A 100 3.64 27.25 -1.53
CA LEU A 100 2.66 28.36 -1.57
C LEU A 100 3.19 29.76 -1.20
N ASP A 101 4.50 29.96 -1.06
CA ASP A 101 5.08 31.29 -0.80
C ASP A 101 5.18 32.18 -2.06
N THR A 102 4.59 31.74 -3.18
CA THR A 102 4.51 32.50 -4.42
C THR A 102 3.53 33.67 -4.34
N ASP A 103 2.49 33.57 -3.53
CA ASP A 103 1.48 34.62 -3.32
C ASP A 103 1.77 35.39 -2.03
N MET A 104 2.52 36.50 -2.15
CA MET A 104 2.82 37.43 -1.06
C MET A 104 1.53 38.05 -0.51
N LYS A 105 1.26 37.85 0.79
CA LYS A 105 0.09 38.44 1.48
C LYS A 105 0.47 39.56 2.44
N PHE A 106 1.68 39.51 2.99
CA PHE A 106 2.14 40.45 4.01
C PHE A 106 3.52 41.00 3.66
N ARG A 107 3.94 42.04 4.37
CA ARG A 107 5.28 42.63 4.32
C ARG A 107 5.78 42.81 5.75
N ALA A 108 7.07 42.60 5.96
CA ALA A 108 7.77 42.82 7.22
C ALA A 108 9.07 43.61 6.95
N GLU A 109 9.24 44.72 7.65
CA GLU A 109 10.39 45.63 7.45
C GLU A 109 11.48 45.44 8.51
N ASN A 110 11.18 44.74 9.59
CA ASN A 110 12.11 44.44 10.67
C ASN A 110 11.83 43.05 11.30
N MET A 111 12.74 42.61 12.18
CA MET A 111 12.67 41.30 12.79
C MET A 111 11.45 41.10 13.69
N GLU A 112 11.02 42.11 14.43
CA GLU A 112 9.88 41.98 15.36
C GLU A 112 8.56 41.86 14.62
N GLU A 113 8.38 42.61 13.52
CA GLU A 113 7.26 42.42 12.60
C GLU A 113 7.26 41.02 12.00
N LEU A 114 8.43 40.52 11.58
CA LEU A 114 8.55 39.16 11.04
C LEU A 114 8.15 38.10 12.07
N LYS A 115 8.62 38.20 13.32
CA LYS A 115 8.20 37.30 14.41
C LYS A 115 6.68 37.28 14.61
N ASP A 116 6.04 38.44 14.52
CA ASP A 116 4.58 38.53 14.63
C ASP A 116 3.86 37.85 13.46
N ARG A 117 4.37 37.98 12.23
CA ARG A 117 3.87 37.27 11.05
C ARG A 117 4.08 35.76 11.12
N ILE A 118 5.21 35.34 11.67
CA ILE A 118 5.49 33.92 11.93
C ILE A 118 4.41 33.35 12.86
N CYS A 119 4.12 34.03 13.97
CA CYS A 119 3.06 33.64 14.88
C CYS A 119 1.67 33.58 14.19
N GLU A 120 1.36 34.50 13.26
CA GLU A 120 0.12 34.44 12.47
C GLU A 120 0.03 33.18 11.62
N ARG A 121 1.16 32.74 11.07
CA ARG A 121 1.23 31.53 10.24
C ARG A 121 1.21 30.23 11.03
N PHE A 122 1.60 30.27 12.30
CA PHE A 122 1.44 29.11 13.17
C PHE A 122 -0.01 28.91 13.66
N ILE A 123 -0.91 29.88 13.45
CA ILE A 123 -2.35 29.72 13.68
C ILE A 123 -2.92 28.84 12.57
N ASP A 124 -2.84 27.53 12.79
CA ASP A 124 -3.51 26.50 12.00
C ASP A 124 -4.30 25.63 12.97
N ASN A 125 -5.40 25.06 12.50
CA ASN A 125 -6.26 24.26 13.34
C ASN A 125 -5.54 22.98 13.85
N PHE A 126 -4.54 22.45 13.15
CA PHE A 126 -3.87 21.18 13.47
C PHE A 126 -2.50 21.37 14.17
N PRO A 127 -2.18 20.56 15.21
CA PRO A 127 -0.84 20.51 15.78
C PRO A 127 0.22 20.06 14.77
N LYS A 128 1.38 20.72 14.77
CA LYS A 128 2.53 20.40 13.89
C LYS A 128 3.56 19.58 14.67
N GLU A 129 3.89 18.39 14.18
CA GLU A 129 4.88 17.49 14.82
C GLU A 129 6.33 17.95 14.54
N LEU A 130 7.15 18.00 15.59
CA LEU A 130 8.59 18.28 15.52
C LEU A 130 9.39 17.03 15.13
N GLY A 131 10.56 17.21 14.51
CA GLY A 131 11.44 16.12 14.09
C GLY A 131 11.00 15.39 12.83
N ARG A 132 10.11 15.98 12.02
CA ARG A 132 9.79 15.47 10.67
C ARG A 132 10.80 15.97 9.65
N PHE A 133 11.46 15.04 8.96
CA PHE A 133 12.34 15.33 7.83
C PHE A 133 11.54 15.47 6.55
N TYR A 134 11.77 16.55 5.82
CA TYR A 134 11.22 16.73 4.47
C TYR A 134 12.31 16.93 3.42
N ASP A 135 13.61 16.82 3.78
CA ASP A 135 14.74 17.12 2.89
C ASP A 135 15.66 15.96 2.52
N ASP A 136 16.22 16.06 1.32
CA ASP A 136 17.26 15.22 0.74
C ASP A 136 18.57 15.23 1.55
N THR A 137 18.84 16.31 2.30
CA THR A 137 20.09 16.48 3.08
C THR A 137 20.25 15.39 4.14
N HIS A 138 19.17 15.06 4.85
CA HIS A 138 19.18 14.03 5.89
C HIS A 138 19.09 12.62 5.29
N TYR A 139 18.57 12.49 4.07
CA TYR A 139 18.57 11.24 3.32
C TYR A 139 20.01 10.79 3.00
N ASN A 140 20.88 11.72 2.60
CA ASN A 140 22.29 11.43 2.32
C ASN A 140 23.08 11.00 3.57
N GLU A 141 22.79 11.57 4.74
CA GLU A 141 23.40 11.15 6.01
C GLU A 141 22.93 9.75 6.45
N LEU A 142 21.64 9.44 6.27
CA LEU A 142 21.06 8.13 6.60
C LEU A 142 21.61 6.99 5.71
N HIS A 143 21.93 7.34 4.46
CA HIS A 143 22.36 6.43 3.39
C HIS A 143 23.84 6.57 3.02
N SER A 144 24.63 7.25 3.86
CA SER A 144 26.08 7.33 3.68
C SER A 144 26.71 5.93 3.63
N TYR A 145 27.56 5.70 2.63
CA TYR A 145 28.37 4.48 2.53
C TYR A 145 29.50 4.42 3.57
N ASP A 146 29.82 5.56 4.17
CA ASP A 146 30.79 5.69 5.26
C ASP A 146 30.10 5.32 6.59
N LYS A 147 30.47 4.17 7.16
CA LYS A 147 29.88 3.64 8.39
C LYS A 147 30.04 4.58 9.58
N ASP A 148 31.11 5.39 9.62
CA ASP A 148 31.40 6.30 10.72
C ASP A 148 30.59 7.61 10.62
N LYS A 149 30.05 7.92 9.43
CA LYS A 149 29.16 9.07 9.19
C LYS A 149 27.68 8.71 9.17
N ARG A 150 27.35 7.43 9.27
CA ARG A 150 25.98 6.94 9.19
C ARG A 150 25.29 7.14 10.53
N ALA A 151 24.65 8.29 10.70
CA ALA A 151 23.83 8.56 11.87
C ALA A 151 22.61 7.63 11.90
N THR A 152 22.21 7.21 13.10
CA THR A 152 20.94 6.50 13.26
C THR A 152 19.78 7.48 13.10
N TRP A 153 18.64 7.00 12.59
CA TRP A 153 17.44 7.82 12.43
C TRP A 153 17.00 8.49 13.74
N GLY A 154 17.20 7.81 14.87
CA GLY A 154 16.92 8.35 16.20
C GLY A 154 17.80 9.55 16.55
N GLU A 155 19.11 9.47 16.30
CA GLU A 155 20.07 10.56 16.60
C GLU A 155 19.78 11.81 15.76
N LEU A 156 19.54 11.65 14.46
CA LEU A 156 19.18 12.78 13.60
C LEU A 156 17.88 13.42 14.06
N LYS A 157 16.87 12.60 14.41
CA LYS A 157 15.56 13.10 14.84
C LYS A 157 15.70 13.93 16.12
N THR A 158 16.48 13.45 17.09
CA THR A 158 16.74 14.18 18.34
C THR A 158 17.42 15.53 18.07
N LYS A 159 18.48 15.55 17.25
CA LYS A 159 19.17 16.80 16.87
C LYS A 159 18.25 17.79 16.17
N LEU A 160 17.41 17.31 15.26
CA LEU A 160 16.44 18.15 14.57
C LEU A 160 15.39 18.72 15.53
N ILE A 161 14.86 17.91 16.44
CA ILE A 161 13.93 18.36 17.48
C ILE A 161 14.58 19.46 18.33
N GLU A 162 15.82 19.26 18.78
CA GLU A 162 16.54 20.25 19.57
C GLU A 162 16.69 21.58 18.81
N ARG A 163 17.14 21.53 17.56
CA ARG A 163 17.26 22.72 16.69
C ARG A 163 15.92 23.45 16.54
N GLN A 164 14.83 22.70 16.34
CA GLN A 164 13.49 23.25 16.21
C GLN A 164 12.99 23.89 17.51
N LEU A 165 13.27 23.28 18.67
CA LEU A 165 12.92 23.85 19.97
C LEU A 165 13.71 25.14 20.23
N ARG A 166 15.02 25.16 19.99
CA ARG A 166 15.85 26.38 20.13
C ARG A 166 15.29 27.54 19.28
N ALA A 167 14.89 27.26 18.05
CA ALA A 167 14.27 28.27 17.18
C ALA A 167 12.92 28.79 17.71
N LEU A 168 12.12 27.95 18.35
CA LEU A 168 10.88 28.36 19.02
C LEU A 168 11.18 29.23 20.25
N PHE A 169 12.12 28.84 21.10
CA PHE A 169 12.53 29.64 22.26
C PHE A 169 13.07 31.01 21.83
N TRP A 170 13.87 31.05 20.77
CA TRP A 170 14.34 32.29 20.16
C TRP A 170 13.21 33.19 19.66
N LEU A 171 12.16 32.62 19.04
CA LEU A 171 10.99 33.38 18.56
C LEU A 171 10.32 34.18 19.69
N PHE A 172 10.30 33.63 20.90
CA PHE A 172 9.69 34.23 22.09
C PHE A 172 10.69 34.92 23.03
N GLY A 173 11.99 34.87 22.74
CA GLY A 173 13.03 35.47 23.58
C GLY A 173 13.22 34.75 24.93
N GLU A 174 12.93 33.45 24.99
CA GLU A 174 13.05 32.63 26.18
C GLU A 174 14.30 31.73 26.15
N ASP A 175 14.74 31.27 27.34
CA ASP A 175 15.94 30.43 27.49
C ASP A 175 15.60 28.94 27.41
N TYR A 176 16.11 28.26 26.37
CA TYR A 176 15.91 26.83 26.15
C TYR A 176 16.58 25.95 27.22
N GLU A 177 17.74 26.35 27.75
CA GLU A 177 18.53 25.52 28.68
C GLU A 177 17.84 25.32 30.03
N LYS A 178 16.94 26.24 30.40
CA LYS A 178 16.11 26.13 31.60
C LYS A 178 14.95 25.16 31.41
N PHE A 179 14.41 25.08 30.20
CA PHE A 179 13.24 24.27 29.90
C PHE A 179 13.51 22.78 30.04
N GLU A 180 14.65 22.26 29.56
CA GLU A 180 14.95 20.82 29.57
C GLU A 180 14.91 20.21 30.98
N LYS A 181 15.20 21.00 32.02
CA LYS A 181 15.23 20.55 33.42
C LYS A 181 13.86 20.47 34.09
N GLU A 182 12.83 21.09 33.50
CA GLU A 182 11.51 21.29 34.13
C GLU A 182 10.38 20.50 33.44
N VAL A 183 10.67 19.82 32.32
CA VAL A 183 9.66 19.05 31.58
C VAL A 183 9.25 17.79 32.33
N LYS A 184 8.03 17.79 32.89
CA LYS A 184 7.37 16.56 33.33
C LYS A 184 6.96 15.71 32.13
N VAL A 185 7.33 14.44 32.14
CA VAL A 185 6.99 13.48 31.08
C VAL A 185 5.47 13.28 31.02
N ALA A 186 4.88 13.39 29.83
CA ALA A 186 3.49 13.09 29.56
C ALA A 186 3.18 11.61 29.85
N ARG A 187 1.97 11.33 30.34
CA ARG A 187 1.49 9.94 30.51
C ARG A 187 1.33 9.28 29.14
N LYS A 188 1.46 7.94 29.11
CA LYS A 188 1.38 7.16 27.88
C LYS A 188 0.08 7.44 27.12
N ASN A 189 0.20 7.85 25.86
CA ASN A 189 -0.88 8.20 24.93
C ASN A 189 -1.82 9.35 25.38
N VAL A 190 -1.55 10.05 26.49
CA VAL A 190 -2.30 11.24 26.92
C VAL A 190 -1.44 12.48 26.72
N PRO A 191 -1.64 13.24 25.62
CA PRO A 191 -0.93 14.47 25.37
C PRO A 191 -1.00 15.47 26.53
N ARG A 192 0.12 16.14 26.79
CA ARG A 192 0.26 17.17 27.83
C ARG A 192 0.92 18.41 27.27
N ILE A 193 0.42 19.59 27.63
CA ILE A 193 1.14 20.85 27.38
C ILE A 193 2.34 20.94 28.33
N ILE A 194 3.54 20.99 27.78
CA ILE A 194 4.79 21.09 28.54
C ILE A 194 5.43 22.48 28.50
N LYS A 195 4.96 23.36 27.60
CA LYS A 195 5.36 24.77 27.54
C LYS A 195 4.26 25.58 26.88
N VAL A 196 4.03 26.79 27.39
CA VAL A 196 3.21 27.81 26.73
C VAL A 196 4.07 29.05 26.58
N PHE A 197 4.11 29.59 25.37
CA PHE A 197 4.69 30.89 25.07
C PHE A 197 3.58 31.89 24.80
N GLU A 198 3.77 33.14 25.22
CA GLU A 198 2.80 34.21 24.98
C GLU A 198 3.44 35.36 24.19
N ARG A 199 2.77 35.80 23.12
CA ARG A 199 3.16 37.00 22.35
C ARG A 199 1.95 37.61 21.65
N ASN A 200 1.73 38.91 21.82
CA ASN A 200 0.64 39.66 21.16
C ASN A 200 -0.74 38.98 21.27
N ASN A 201 -1.13 38.60 22.49
CA ASN A 201 -2.37 37.86 22.79
C ASN A 201 -2.51 36.55 22.02
N ARG A 202 -1.40 35.87 21.74
CA ARG A 202 -1.37 34.52 21.15
C ARG A 202 -0.64 33.60 22.10
N ARG A 203 -1.14 32.38 22.21
CA ARG A 203 -0.54 31.33 23.02
C ARG A 203 -0.03 30.23 22.12
N MET A 204 1.27 29.95 22.17
CA MET A 204 1.85 28.79 21.49
C MET A 204 2.18 27.71 22.50
N ALA A 205 1.55 26.56 22.38
CA ALA A 205 1.77 25.42 23.25
C ALA A 205 2.72 24.40 22.60
N ILE A 206 3.70 23.91 23.35
CA ILE A 206 4.41 22.67 23.07
C ILE A 206 3.65 21.54 23.78
N ILE A 207 3.17 20.58 23.01
CA ILE A 207 2.41 19.42 23.46
C ILE A 207 3.30 18.18 23.32
N GLN A 208 3.52 17.48 24.43
CA GLN A 208 4.23 16.21 24.45
C GLN A 208 3.23 15.06 24.46
N ARG A 209 3.43 14.08 23.60
CA ARG A 209 2.71 12.81 23.59
C ARG A 209 3.71 11.68 23.71
N SER A 210 3.57 10.83 24.72
CA SER A 210 4.35 9.61 24.83
C SER A 210 3.66 8.54 23.99
N ASP A 211 4.25 8.21 22.85
CA ASP A 211 3.71 7.28 21.88
C ASP A 211 4.52 5.98 21.91
N ASP A 212 3.81 4.86 22.12
CA ASP A 212 4.31 3.52 21.80
C ASP A 212 3.41 2.96 20.69
N TYR A 213 3.84 3.05 19.44
CA TYR A 213 3.13 2.41 18.33
C TYR A 213 4.08 1.89 17.27
N GLU A 214 3.63 0.87 16.54
CA GLU A 214 4.34 0.38 15.37
C GLU A 214 4.02 1.27 14.16
N LYS A 215 4.99 2.06 13.72
CA LYS A 215 4.88 2.89 12.52
C LYS A 215 5.50 2.17 11.34
N ARG A 216 4.80 2.22 10.21
CA ARG A 216 5.33 1.73 8.94
C ARG A 216 6.35 2.72 8.37
N ARG A 217 7.57 2.26 8.09
CA ARG A 217 8.63 2.99 7.39
C ARG A 217 8.27 3.17 5.91
N GLY A 218 7.52 4.22 5.60
CA GLY A 218 7.26 4.68 4.22
C GLY A 218 6.51 3.70 3.30
N GLY A 219 5.81 4.26 2.29
CA GLY A 219 5.38 3.54 1.10
C GLY A 219 4.20 2.54 1.21
N MET A 220 3.53 2.36 0.07
CA MET A 220 2.24 1.67 -0.13
C MET A 220 2.22 0.14 0.08
N MET A 221 3.34 -0.59 0.29
CA MET A 221 3.34 -2.07 0.43
C MET A 221 3.57 -2.67 1.84
N TYR A 222 2.86 -3.76 2.17
CA TYR A 222 2.75 -4.36 3.51
C TYR A 222 3.88 -5.38 3.75
N ASN A 223 4.95 -4.96 4.43
CA ASN A 223 6.02 -5.86 4.91
C ASN A 223 6.16 -5.69 6.44
N PRO A 224 6.02 -6.76 7.26
CA PRO A 224 6.21 -6.72 8.71
C PRO A 224 7.59 -6.18 9.15
N ALA A 225 8.64 -6.37 8.34
CA ALA A 225 9.98 -5.84 8.61
C ALA A 225 10.09 -4.31 8.46
N TRP A 226 9.03 -3.65 7.98
CA TRP A 226 8.96 -2.19 7.82
C TRP A 226 8.18 -1.52 8.95
N PHE A 227 7.76 -2.26 9.96
CA PHE A 227 7.21 -1.67 11.16
C PHE A 227 8.37 -1.39 12.11
N GLU A 228 8.59 -0.11 12.40
CA GLU A 228 9.42 0.30 13.51
C GLU A 228 8.51 0.52 14.72
N THR A 229 8.84 -0.10 15.85
CA THR A 229 8.25 0.31 17.12
C THR A 229 8.79 1.71 17.43
N VAL A 230 7.98 2.73 17.14
CA VAL A 230 8.25 4.09 17.57
C VAL A 230 7.94 4.12 19.05
N LYS A 231 9.00 3.99 19.86
CA LYS A 231 8.96 4.28 21.29
C LYS A 231 9.55 5.66 21.49
N GLY A 232 8.78 6.59 22.00
CA GLY A 232 9.34 7.88 22.36
C GLY A 232 8.33 9.00 22.55
N ASN A 233 8.85 10.13 22.99
CA ASN A 233 8.10 11.36 23.13
C ASN A 233 8.00 12.05 21.76
N VAL A 234 6.77 12.23 21.29
CA VAL A 234 6.45 13.07 20.15
C VAL A 234 6.13 14.46 20.67
N LEU A 235 6.83 15.46 20.14
CA LEU A 235 6.56 16.87 20.44
C LEU A 235 5.77 17.49 19.29
N MET A 236 4.72 18.21 19.64
CA MET A 236 3.86 18.93 18.70
C MET A 236 3.75 20.39 19.13
N ILE A 237 3.55 21.29 18.19
CA ILE A 237 3.26 22.69 18.49
C ILE A 237 1.89 23.10 17.95
N ARG A 238 1.19 23.95 18.70
CA ARG A 238 -0.07 24.56 18.27
C ARG A 238 -0.17 25.99 18.79
N CYS A 239 -0.59 26.91 17.92
CA CYS A 239 -0.81 28.32 18.26
C CYS A 239 -2.31 28.60 18.35
N PHE A 240 -2.71 29.39 19.33
CA PHE A 240 -4.09 29.74 19.63
C PHE A 240 -4.25 31.26 19.67
N LYS A 241 -5.37 31.77 19.14
CA LYS A 241 -5.77 33.18 19.21
C LYS A 241 -6.93 33.37 20.20
N PRO A 242 -7.19 34.59 20.71
CA PRO A 242 -8.23 34.82 21.72
C PRO A 242 -9.65 34.48 21.25
N GLY A 243 -9.88 34.50 19.93
CA GLY A 243 -11.16 34.06 19.34
C GLY A 243 -11.36 32.55 19.34
N ASP A 244 -10.33 31.75 19.63
CA ASP A 244 -10.45 30.29 19.78
C ASP A 244 -10.92 29.97 21.19
N GLN A 245 -11.99 29.18 21.33
CA GLN A 245 -12.51 28.83 22.66
C GLN A 245 -11.50 28.09 23.54
N GLN A 246 -10.53 27.39 22.93
CA GLN A 246 -9.44 26.69 23.61
C GLN A 246 -8.44 27.64 24.26
N TYR A 247 -8.31 28.89 23.79
CA TYR A 247 -7.28 29.85 24.21
C TYR A 247 -7.20 30.03 25.73
N ASN A 248 -8.35 30.06 26.40
CA ASN A 248 -8.47 30.25 27.84
C ASN A 248 -7.99 29.02 28.65
N TYR A 249 -7.87 27.85 28.02
CA TYR A 249 -7.50 26.59 28.64
C TYR A 249 -6.05 26.17 28.32
N VAL A 250 -5.36 26.90 27.44
CA VAL A 250 -3.95 26.68 27.09
C VAL A 250 -3.08 27.07 28.28
N ASP A 251 -2.70 26.07 29.07
CA ASP A 251 -1.86 26.26 30.25
C ASP A 251 -0.89 25.08 30.42
N LEU A 252 0.19 25.30 31.19
CA LEU A 252 1.19 24.31 31.52
C LEU A 252 0.55 23.12 32.25
N ASN A 253 1.00 21.91 31.93
CA ASN A 253 0.51 20.62 32.44
C ASN A 253 -0.93 20.26 32.05
N ARG A 254 -1.64 21.08 31.26
CA ARG A 254 -2.96 20.72 30.74
C ARG A 254 -2.88 19.42 29.93
N GLU A 255 -3.65 18.43 30.35
CA GLU A 255 -3.81 17.16 29.65
C GLU A 255 -4.98 17.23 28.67
N MET A 256 -4.85 16.55 27.54
CA MET A 256 -5.87 16.55 26.49
C MET A 256 -5.87 15.24 25.70
N TYR A 257 -6.96 15.00 24.98
CA TYR A 257 -7.09 13.95 23.99
C TYR A 257 -7.12 14.56 22.58
N LEU A 258 -6.16 14.16 21.76
CA LEU A 258 -6.10 14.52 20.34
C LEU A 258 -6.57 13.32 19.50
N PRO A 259 -7.66 13.46 18.70
CA PRO A 259 -8.18 12.36 17.91
C PRO A 259 -7.19 11.94 16.81
N ASN A 260 -6.93 10.64 16.72
CA ASN A 260 -5.94 10.04 15.84
C ASN A 260 -6.57 9.18 14.72
N GLY A 261 -7.90 9.05 14.67
CA GLY A 261 -8.62 8.21 13.71
C GLY A 261 -9.87 8.87 13.13
N ILE A 262 -10.36 8.34 12.00
CA ILE A 262 -11.54 8.85 11.29
C ILE A 262 -12.81 8.73 12.16
N ASP A 263 -12.87 7.72 13.01
CA ASP A 263 -14.01 7.47 13.91
C ASP A 263 -13.99 8.32 15.19
N GLU A 264 -12.89 9.02 15.46
CA GLU A 264 -12.70 9.83 16.67
C GLU A 264 -13.15 11.25 16.39
N THR A 265 -14.30 11.62 16.95
CA THR A 265 -15.05 12.80 16.50
C THR A 265 -14.77 14.07 17.29
N ALA A 266 -14.04 13.99 18.41
CA ALA A 266 -13.83 15.13 19.31
C ALA A 266 -12.40 15.26 19.86
N GLU A 267 -11.92 16.49 19.92
CA GLU A 267 -10.80 16.90 20.79
C GLU A 267 -11.31 17.12 22.21
N ILE A 268 -10.65 16.56 23.22
CA ILE A 268 -11.09 16.68 24.63
C ILE A 268 -10.00 17.36 25.45
N TRP A 269 -10.34 18.44 26.14
CA TRP A 269 -9.46 19.11 27.08
C TRP A 269 -9.88 18.74 28.49
N LEU A 270 -8.93 18.32 29.33
CA LEU A 270 -9.25 17.93 30.70
C LEU A 270 -9.24 19.16 31.60
N ASP A 271 -10.30 19.32 32.37
CA ASP A 271 -10.34 20.28 33.46
C ASP A 271 -9.35 19.88 34.57
N ASP A 272 -8.97 20.83 35.43
CA ASP A 272 -8.00 20.63 36.51
C ASP A 272 -8.39 19.48 37.44
N ASP A 273 -9.69 19.31 37.67
CA ASP A 273 -10.24 18.24 38.51
C ASP A 273 -9.98 16.84 37.96
N LEU A 274 -9.75 16.69 36.65
CA LEU A 274 -9.51 15.41 35.96
C LEU A 274 -8.02 15.17 35.65
N PHE A 275 -7.15 16.11 35.99
CA PHE A 275 -5.70 15.98 35.79
C PHE A 275 -5.17 14.69 36.41
N GLU A 276 -4.46 13.88 35.60
CA GLU A 276 -3.90 12.57 35.98
C GLU A 276 -4.92 11.51 36.45
N LYS A 277 -6.23 11.79 36.43
CA LYS A 277 -7.29 10.88 36.92
C LYS A 277 -8.00 10.09 35.83
N THR A 278 -7.95 10.52 34.57
CA THR A 278 -8.58 9.83 33.43
C THR A 278 -7.57 9.05 32.61
N GLU A 279 -7.95 7.87 32.12
CA GLU A 279 -7.08 7.02 31.28
C GLU A 279 -7.34 7.19 29.78
N TYR A 280 -6.31 6.92 28.95
CA TYR A 280 -6.41 7.04 27.49
C TYR A 280 -7.59 6.27 26.87
N PRO A 281 -7.90 5.02 27.25
CA PRO A 281 -9.05 4.30 26.71
C PRO A 281 -10.38 5.03 26.96
N GLU A 282 -10.56 5.62 28.15
CA GLU A 282 -11.80 6.34 28.50
C GLU A 282 -11.99 7.57 27.60
N LEU A 283 -10.92 8.34 27.41
CA LEU A 283 -10.93 9.53 26.55
C LEU A 283 -11.17 9.19 25.08
N LYS A 284 -10.61 8.08 24.61
CA LYS A 284 -10.83 7.57 23.24
C LYS A 284 -12.30 7.26 23.00
N VAL A 285 -12.96 6.57 23.93
CA VAL A 285 -14.39 6.27 23.80
C VAL A 285 -15.23 7.55 23.83
N LEU A 286 -14.93 8.44 24.78
CA LEU A 286 -15.62 9.73 24.87
C LEU A 286 -15.49 10.52 23.56
N SER A 287 -14.31 10.54 22.93
CA SER A 287 -14.07 11.24 21.67
C SER A 287 -14.92 10.70 20.52
N LYS A 288 -15.13 9.38 20.45
CA LYS A 288 -15.99 8.74 19.45
C LYS A 288 -17.48 9.08 19.63
N ARG A 289 -17.93 9.22 20.89
CA ARG A 289 -19.36 9.30 21.23
C ARG A 289 -19.90 10.71 21.44
N LEU A 290 -19.03 11.65 21.83
CA LEU A 290 -19.40 13.02 22.19
C LEU A 290 -20.31 13.71 21.15
N PHE A 291 -20.11 13.39 19.87
CA PHE A 291 -20.90 13.94 18.78
C PHE A 291 -21.40 12.90 17.76
N SER A 292 -21.42 11.61 18.13
CA SER A 292 -22.02 10.57 17.29
C SER A 292 -23.54 10.77 17.23
N GLY A 293 -24.09 11.04 16.05
CA GLY A 293 -25.54 11.19 15.84
C GLY A 293 -26.06 12.62 15.72
N ARG A 294 -25.22 13.66 15.84
CA ARG A 294 -25.57 15.01 15.38
C ARG A 294 -25.18 15.12 13.91
N GLU A 295 -26.18 15.25 13.04
CA GLU A 295 -26.04 15.40 11.60
C GLU A 295 -24.86 16.34 11.28
N ALA A 296 -24.02 15.88 10.37
CA ALA A 296 -22.82 16.57 9.90
C ALA A 296 -23.14 17.84 9.08
N GLU A 297 -24.33 18.42 9.27
CA GLU A 297 -24.79 19.60 8.58
C GLU A 297 -24.42 20.83 9.42
N ASN A 298 -23.50 21.64 8.87
CA ASN A 298 -23.22 23.02 9.25
C ASN A 298 -22.21 23.31 10.38
N LEU A 299 -21.19 22.48 10.59
CA LEU A 299 -20.01 22.90 11.39
C LEU A 299 -18.71 22.69 10.61
N ASN A 300 -18.32 23.72 9.87
CA ASN A 300 -16.95 23.89 9.38
C ASN A 300 -15.97 23.91 10.57
N GLY A 301 -15.39 22.77 10.91
CA GLY A 301 -14.20 22.69 11.76
C GLY A 301 -14.44 22.16 13.18
N LYS A 302 -13.70 21.09 13.48
CA LYS A 302 -13.17 20.67 14.79
C LYS A 302 -14.09 20.82 16.00
N ARG A 303 -14.77 19.71 16.30
CA ARG A 303 -15.51 19.51 17.53
C ARG A 303 -14.51 19.35 18.69
N TRP A 304 -14.44 20.34 19.57
CA TRP A 304 -13.68 20.25 20.82
C TRP A 304 -14.64 20.34 22.01
N THR A 305 -14.25 19.81 23.17
CA THR A 305 -14.99 19.97 24.43
C THR A 305 -14.01 20.11 25.60
N LEU A 306 -14.37 20.91 26.60
CA LEU A 306 -13.79 20.82 27.93
C LEU A 306 -14.54 19.72 28.68
N LEU A 307 -13.83 18.74 29.22
CA LEU A 307 -14.39 17.66 30.02
C LEU A 307 -14.21 18.02 31.49
N THR A 308 -15.33 18.32 32.15
CA THR A 308 -15.39 18.56 33.60
C THR A 308 -15.66 17.25 34.34
N ALA A 309 -15.39 17.22 35.65
CA ALA A 309 -15.67 16.04 36.48
C ALA A 309 -17.15 15.60 36.43
N ASP A 310 -18.07 16.56 36.39
CA ASP A 310 -19.51 16.29 36.30
C ASP A 310 -19.91 15.67 34.96
N GLU A 311 -19.36 16.17 33.85
CA GLU A 311 -19.61 15.58 32.53
C GLU A 311 -18.98 14.20 32.40
N PHE A 312 -17.78 14.01 32.96
CA PHE A 312 -17.12 12.72 33.00
C PHE A 312 -17.94 11.69 33.78
N ASN A 313 -18.38 12.00 34.99
CA ASN A 313 -19.19 11.12 35.83
C ASN A 313 -20.52 10.74 35.17
N LYS A 314 -21.21 11.71 34.54
CA LYS A 314 -22.46 11.44 33.79
C LYS A 314 -22.24 10.48 32.63
N LYS A 315 -21.10 10.60 31.92
CA LYS A 315 -20.79 9.77 30.74
C LYS A 315 -20.14 8.43 31.09
N GLN A 316 -19.45 8.32 32.22
CA GLN A 316 -18.87 7.07 32.73
C GLN A 316 -19.93 5.97 32.90
N THR A 317 -21.16 6.34 33.25
CA THR A 317 -22.30 5.42 33.33
C THR A 317 -22.65 4.79 31.96
N LEU A 318 -22.46 5.52 30.86
CA LEU A 318 -22.64 5.01 29.48
C LEU A 318 -21.42 4.20 28.98
N LEU A 319 -20.21 4.50 29.48
CA LEU A 319 -18.95 3.81 29.13
C LEU A 319 -18.88 2.37 29.67
N ARG A 320 -19.71 2.01 30.65
CA ARG A 320 -19.73 0.69 31.30
C ARG A 320 -19.92 -0.48 30.32
N ILE A 321 -20.66 -0.27 29.23
CA ILE A 321 -20.86 -1.27 28.17
C ILE A 321 -19.57 -1.48 27.36
N GLU A 322 -18.79 -0.42 27.13
CA GLU A 322 -17.50 -0.53 26.44
C GLU A 322 -16.40 -1.06 27.36
N VAL A 323 -16.45 -0.80 28.68
CA VAL A 323 -15.60 -1.49 29.67
C VAL A 323 -15.89 -2.99 29.66
N MET A 324 -17.15 -3.42 29.52
CA MET A 324 -17.48 -4.84 29.33
C MET A 324 -16.93 -5.40 28.01
N SER A 325 -16.96 -4.62 26.92
CA SER A 325 -16.35 -5.00 25.63
C SER A 325 -14.83 -5.07 25.69
N ALA A 326 -14.17 -4.14 26.39
CA ALA A 326 -12.73 -4.12 26.58
C ALA A 326 -12.29 -5.25 27.53
N THR A 327 -13.09 -5.57 28.55
CA THR A 327 -12.89 -6.74 29.41
C THR A 327 -12.99 -8.03 28.60
N ARG A 328 -13.96 -8.12 27.68
CA ARG A 328 -14.06 -9.25 26.75
C ARG A 328 -12.84 -9.32 25.82
N HIS A 329 -12.40 -8.21 25.24
CA HIS A 329 -11.20 -8.17 24.40
C HIS A 329 -9.94 -8.55 25.17
N HIS A 330 -9.80 -8.11 26.43
CA HIS A 330 -8.70 -8.50 27.29
C HIS A 330 -8.73 -10.00 27.64
N GLN A 331 -9.91 -10.56 27.91
CA GLN A 331 -10.10 -12.00 28.10
C GLN A 331 -9.76 -12.78 26.84
N GLU A 332 -10.13 -12.30 25.65
CA GLU A 332 -9.79 -12.89 24.36
C GLU A 332 -8.26 -12.82 24.10
N GLU A 333 -7.60 -11.70 24.45
CA GLU A 333 -6.14 -11.57 24.38
C GLU A 333 -5.42 -12.52 25.34
N GLU A 334 -5.86 -12.62 26.60
CA GLU A 334 -5.28 -13.54 27.58
C GLU A 334 -5.50 -15.00 27.17
N ALA A 335 -6.68 -15.35 26.65
CA ALA A 335 -6.96 -16.66 26.07
C ALA A 335 -6.04 -16.94 24.86
N ARG A 336 -5.81 -15.95 24.00
CA ARG A 336 -4.88 -16.06 22.87
C ARG A 336 -3.44 -16.24 23.32
N LYS A 337 -2.97 -15.50 24.33
CA LYS A 337 -1.62 -15.67 24.91
C LYS A 337 -1.46 -17.05 25.54
N ALA A 338 -2.48 -17.52 26.27
CA ALA A 338 -2.49 -18.86 26.85
C ALA A 338 -2.45 -19.95 25.77
N LEU A 339 -3.21 -19.78 24.68
CA LEU A 339 -3.20 -20.68 23.53
C LEU A 339 -1.83 -20.72 22.84
N VAL A 340 -1.22 -19.55 22.57
CA VAL A 340 0.13 -19.44 21.98
C VAL A 340 1.15 -20.17 22.86
N LYS A 341 1.13 -19.91 24.18
CA LYS A 341 2.03 -20.56 25.13
C LYS A 341 1.85 -22.08 25.15
N ASN A 342 0.61 -22.57 25.04
CA ASN A 342 0.31 -24.00 24.97
C ASN A 342 0.84 -24.60 23.65
N ILE A 343 0.58 -23.95 22.51
CA ILE A 343 1.04 -24.40 21.18
C ILE A 343 2.58 -24.48 21.14
N GLU A 344 3.28 -23.45 21.62
CA GLU A 344 4.74 -23.46 21.71
C GLU A 344 5.26 -24.57 22.63
N ALA A 345 4.60 -24.79 23.77
CA ALA A 345 4.97 -25.87 24.69
C ALA A 345 4.78 -27.25 24.05
N GLN A 346 3.72 -27.47 23.28
CA GLN A 346 3.49 -28.69 22.52
C GLN A 346 4.56 -28.89 21.44
N PHE A 347 4.89 -27.84 20.68
CA PHE A 347 5.96 -27.90 19.68
C PHE A 347 7.32 -28.23 20.33
N LYS A 348 7.67 -27.59 21.45
CA LYS A 348 8.89 -27.88 22.23
C LYS A 348 8.93 -29.31 22.76
N LYS A 349 7.77 -29.90 23.12
CA LYS A 349 7.65 -31.32 23.49
C LYS A 349 7.80 -32.28 22.30
N GLY A 350 7.81 -31.76 21.08
CA GLY A 350 8.21 -32.49 19.87
C GLY A 350 7.14 -32.58 18.78
N LYS A 351 5.87 -32.26 19.08
CA LYS A 351 4.77 -32.35 18.12
C LYS A 351 3.63 -31.39 18.46
N VAL A 352 3.13 -30.68 17.46
CA VAL A 352 1.87 -29.92 17.55
C VAL A 352 1.03 -30.11 16.29
N VAL A 353 -0.30 -30.11 16.44
CA VAL A 353 -1.24 -30.27 15.34
C VAL A 353 -2.12 -29.03 15.24
N ARG A 354 -2.20 -28.43 14.06
CA ARG A 354 -3.01 -27.23 13.77
C ARG A 354 -3.73 -27.42 12.45
N GLN A 355 -5.05 -27.34 12.46
CA GLN A 355 -5.90 -27.46 11.26
C GLN A 355 -5.52 -28.66 10.35
N GLY A 356 -5.32 -29.84 10.95
CA GLY A 356 -4.94 -31.05 10.20
C GLY A 356 -3.46 -31.16 9.81
N ILE A 357 -2.65 -30.11 10.03
CA ILE A 357 -1.21 -30.11 9.78
C ILE A 357 -0.46 -30.46 11.07
N THR A 358 0.35 -31.50 11.01
CA THR A 358 1.26 -31.91 12.07
C THR A 358 2.64 -31.26 11.87
N PHE A 359 3.15 -30.58 12.89
CA PHE A 359 4.49 -29.99 12.90
C PHE A 359 5.37 -30.72 13.92
N THR A 360 6.61 -31.03 13.54
CA THR A 360 7.66 -31.56 14.40
C THR A 360 8.96 -30.77 14.21
N LYS A 361 10.03 -31.14 14.93
CA LYS A 361 11.35 -30.50 14.80
C LYS A 361 11.94 -30.61 13.38
N ASN A 362 11.68 -31.70 12.68
CA ASN A 362 12.31 -31.99 11.39
C ASN A 362 11.31 -32.31 10.28
N SER A 363 10.00 -32.20 10.55
CA SER A 363 8.97 -32.55 9.58
C SER A 363 7.68 -31.75 9.71
N ILE A 364 6.96 -31.64 8.60
CA ILE A 364 5.53 -31.28 8.55
C ILE A 364 4.76 -32.33 7.78
N GLU A 365 3.54 -32.60 8.20
CA GLU A 365 2.69 -33.62 7.59
C GLU A 365 1.24 -33.16 7.50
N CYS A 366 0.62 -33.33 6.34
CA CYS A 366 -0.80 -33.08 6.12
C CYS A 366 -1.33 -34.15 5.17
N GLU A 367 -2.47 -34.77 5.50
CA GLU A 367 -3.16 -35.77 4.64
C GLU A 367 -2.23 -36.88 4.09
N GLY A 368 -1.26 -37.33 4.89
CA GLY A 368 -0.29 -38.37 4.53
C GLY A 368 0.89 -37.91 3.64
N VAL A 369 0.96 -36.61 3.30
CA VAL A 369 2.12 -36.01 2.64
C VAL A 369 3.10 -35.49 3.68
N LEU A 370 4.25 -36.18 3.80
CA LEU A 370 5.30 -35.87 4.77
C LEU A 370 6.44 -35.08 4.13
N VAL A 371 6.75 -33.90 4.66
CA VAL A 371 7.95 -33.13 4.29
C VAL A 371 8.96 -33.22 5.42
N LYS A 372 10.20 -33.61 5.11
CA LYS A 372 11.29 -33.77 6.08
C LYS A 372 12.54 -33.00 5.65
N ASN A 373 13.11 -32.24 6.60
CA ASN A 373 14.41 -31.57 6.50
C ASN A 373 14.84 -31.09 7.90
N GLU A 374 16.14 -31.06 8.18
CA GLU A 374 16.69 -30.70 9.50
C GLU A 374 16.44 -29.24 9.91
N LYS A 375 16.32 -28.33 8.95
CA LYS A 375 16.09 -26.89 9.17
C LYS A 375 14.62 -26.54 9.35
N LEU A 376 13.71 -27.52 9.20
CA LEU A 376 12.27 -27.27 9.14
C LEU A 376 11.72 -26.74 10.47
N GLY A 377 12.14 -27.30 11.61
CA GLY A 377 11.70 -26.81 12.92
C GLY A 377 12.22 -25.41 13.23
N HIS A 378 13.45 -25.10 12.80
CA HIS A 378 13.98 -23.73 12.90
C HIS A 378 13.17 -22.76 12.04
N PHE A 379 12.80 -23.14 10.82
CA PHE A 379 11.92 -22.35 9.95
C PHE A 379 10.52 -22.13 10.57
N VAL A 380 9.90 -23.18 11.10
CA VAL A 380 8.56 -23.13 11.71
C VAL A 380 8.54 -22.23 12.95
N MET A 381 9.59 -22.29 13.77
CA MET A 381 9.76 -21.43 14.95
C MET A 381 10.08 -19.98 14.55
N ARG A 382 11.09 -19.77 13.71
CA ARG A 382 11.55 -18.43 13.31
C ARG A 382 10.45 -17.61 12.65
N ASN A 383 9.57 -18.25 11.87
CA ASN A 383 8.50 -17.58 11.14
C ASN A 383 7.13 -17.76 11.80
N ASN A 384 7.06 -18.30 13.03
CA ASN A 384 5.82 -18.52 13.78
C ASN A 384 4.72 -19.25 12.98
N ILE A 385 5.10 -20.18 12.10
CA ILE A 385 4.17 -20.85 11.18
C ILE A 385 3.08 -21.61 11.93
N HIS A 386 3.47 -22.36 12.96
CA HIS A 386 2.58 -23.12 13.82
C HIS A 386 1.61 -22.25 14.67
N LEU A 387 1.83 -20.93 14.72
CA LEU A 387 0.97 -19.96 15.41
C LEU A 387 0.02 -19.22 14.46
N GLN A 388 0.11 -19.46 13.15
CA GLN A 388 -0.81 -18.87 12.17
C GLN A 388 -2.25 -19.30 12.49
N GLN A 389 -3.20 -18.39 12.26
CA GLN A 389 -4.62 -18.67 12.44
C GLN A 389 -5.09 -19.72 11.43
N GLU A 390 -4.71 -19.55 10.16
CA GLU A 390 -5.05 -20.43 9.04
C GLU A 390 -3.77 -20.87 8.30
N PRO A 391 -3.02 -21.85 8.84
CA PRO A 391 -1.85 -22.39 8.16
C PRO A 391 -2.26 -23.18 6.90
N GLU A 392 -1.79 -22.73 5.73
CA GLU A 392 -1.97 -23.46 4.47
C GLU A 392 -0.76 -24.35 4.17
N PHE A 393 -0.96 -25.67 4.10
CA PHE A 393 0.14 -26.63 3.93
C PHE A 393 1.00 -26.36 2.68
N SER A 394 0.38 -26.14 1.52
CA SER A 394 1.06 -25.85 0.26
C SER A 394 1.92 -24.58 0.35
N LYS A 395 1.37 -23.51 0.91
CA LYS A 395 2.08 -22.25 1.12
C LYS A 395 3.27 -22.43 2.05
N ILE A 396 3.10 -23.14 3.16
CA ILE A 396 4.18 -23.44 4.12
C ILE A 396 5.34 -24.18 3.42
N VAL A 397 5.04 -25.18 2.58
CA VAL A 397 6.06 -25.90 1.83
C VAL A 397 6.78 -24.98 0.85
N LYS A 398 6.04 -24.13 0.12
CA LYS A 398 6.65 -23.16 -0.82
C LYS A 398 7.55 -22.16 -0.11
N ASP A 399 7.09 -21.61 1.03
CA ASP A 399 7.87 -20.67 1.84
C ASP A 399 9.11 -21.34 2.44
N PHE A 400 9.01 -22.62 2.81
CA PHE A 400 10.15 -23.41 3.29
C PHE A 400 11.21 -23.62 2.19
N VAL A 401 10.79 -23.87 0.96
CA VAL A 401 11.69 -23.95 -0.20
C VAL A 401 12.40 -22.61 -0.41
N CYS A 402 11.69 -21.49 -0.36
CA CYS A 402 12.29 -20.15 -0.43
C CYS A 402 13.30 -19.90 0.69
N PHE A 403 12.98 -20.33 1.92
CA PHE A 403 13.86 -20.24 3.09
C PHE A 403 15.16 -21.04 2.88
N ILE A 404 15.06 -22.28 2.40
CA ILE A 404 16.23 -23.11 2.10
C ILE A 404 17.10 -22.46 1.02
N LEU A 405 16.48 -21.96 -0.04
CA LEU A 405 17.16 -21.36 -1.18
C LEU A 405 17.71 -19.95 -0.89
N ASN A 406 17.46 -19.41 0.31
CA ASN A 406 17.87 -18.07 0.71
C ASN A 406 17.51 -17.02 -0.36
N ILE A 407 16.23 -16.99 -0.74
CA ILE A 407 15.73 -16.08 -1.77
C ILE A 407 15.41 -14.73 -1.15
N ASP A 408 16.14 -13.71 -1.59
CA ASP A 408 15.95 -12.33 -1.17
C ASP A 408 15.13 -11.54 -2.19
N ALA A 409 14.18 -10.76 -1.70
CA ALA A 409 13.45 -9.77 -2.48
C ALA A 409 14.31 -8.51 -2.65
N VAL A 410 14.85 -8.29 -3.84
CA VAL A 410 15.63 -7.11 -4.21
C VAL A 410 14.78 -6.19 -5.06
N TRP A 411 14.50 -4.98 -4.54
CA TRP A 411 13.73 -4.00 -5.29
C TRP A 411 14.57 -3.41 -6.43
N ASN A 412 14.03 -3.43 -7.65
CA ASN A 412 14.65 -2.76 -8.79
C ASN A 412 14.01 -1.39 -9.03
N ASN A 413 14.76 -0.33 -8.73
CA ASN A 413 14.33 1.06 -8.93
C ASN A 413 13.94 1.37 -10.39
N TYR A 414 14.42 0.60 -11.37
CA TYR A 414 14.19 0.86 -12.80
C TYR A 414 12.96 0.14 -13.38
N SER A 415 12.56 -1.01 -12.82
CA SER A 415 11.46 -1.84 -13.36
C SER A 415 10.19 -1.84 -12.51
N SER A 416 10.14 -1.07 -11.42
CA SER A 416 8.97 -1.00 -10.53
C SER A 416 8.56 -2.37 -9.96
N GLY A 417 9.49 -3.34 -9.96
CA GLY A 417 9.23 -4.73 -9.62
C GLY A 417 10.23 -5.26 -8.59
N VAL A 418 9.77 -6.25 -7.81
CA VAL A 418 10.61 -7.05 -6.92
C VAL A 418 11.34 -8.08 -7.77
N ASN A 419 12.67 -8.01 -7.83
CA ASN A 419 13.50 -9.09 -8.36
C ASN A 419 13.83 -10.05 -7.22
N TYR A 420 13.61 -11.34 -7.41
CA TYR A 420 13.99 -12.35 -6.43
C TYR A 420 15.40 -12.88 -6.75
N VAL A 421 16.32 -12.76 -5.80
CA VAL A 421 17.71 -13.18 -5.94
C VAL A 421 17.95 -14.40 -5.08
N CYS A 422 18.31 -15.52 -5.71
CA CYS A 422 18.68 -16.75 -5.01
C CYS A 422 20.14 -16.69 -4.55
N ASN A 423 20.35 -16.64 -3.23
CA ASN A 423 21.67 -16.59 -2.59
C ASN A 423 22.09 -17.94 -1.97
N PHE A 424 21.49 -19.04 -2.43
CA PHE A 424 21.81 -20.40 -1.97
C PHE A 424 23.29 -20.78 -2.19
N GLN A 425 23.94 -21.23 -1.12
CA GLN A 425 25.29 -21.79 -1.12
C GLN A 425 25.30 -23.16 -0.44
N GLY A 426 26.14 -24.06 -0.94
CA GLY A 426 26.27 -25.42 -0.42
C GLY A 426 25.26 -26.41 -0.99
N SER A 427 24.85 -27.37 -0.16
CA SER A 427 23.99 -28.50 -0.53
C SER A 427 22.91 -28.73 0.52
N GLU A 428 21.69 -29.05 0.09
CA GLU A 428 20.56 -29.36 0.99
C GLU A 428 19.79 -30.57 0.49
N THR A 429 19.28 -31.36 1.44
CA THR A 429 18.41 -32.50 1.12
C THR A 429 17.03 -32.31 1.71
N ILE A 430 16.00 -32.48 0.89
CA ILE A 430 14.60 -32.34 1.30
C ILE A 430 13.86 -33.60 0.84
N GLN A 431 13.11 -34.22 1.74
CA GLN A 431 12.15 -35.24 1.36
C GLN A 431 10.76 -34.62 1.34
N ILE A 432 10.01 -34.79 0.25
CA ILE A 432 8.62 -34.38 0.11
C ILE A 432 7.82 -35.59 -0.38
N GLY A 433 6.95 -36.13 0.49
CA GLY A 433 6.25 -37.37 0.24
C GLY A 433 7.22 -38.54 -0.02
N LYS A 434 7.14 -39.12 -1.22
CA LYS A 434 7.99 -40.24 -1.67
C LYS A 434 9.18 -39.78 -2.53
N VAL A 435 9.41 -38.49 -2.66
CA VAL A 435 10.47 -37.91 -3.49
C VAL A 435 11.54 -37.30 -2.58
N ASN A 436 12.80 -37.62 -2.86
CA ASN A 436 13.98 -37.04 -2.25
C ASN A 436 14.62 -36.06 -3.24
N LEU A 437 14.98 -34.90 -2.73
CA LEU A 437 15.61 -33.81 -3.45
C LEU A 437 17.00 -33.59 -2.89
N CYS A 438 18.00 -33.53 -3.76
CA CYS A 438 19.33 -32.99 -3.48
C CYS A 438 19.48 -31.68 -4.24
N ILE A 439 19.59 -30.56 -3.51
CA ILE A 439 19.77 -29.22 -4.08
C ILE A 439 21.22 -28.82 -3.86
N GLU A 440 21.94 -28.47 -4.92
CA GLU A 440 23.36 -28.11 -4.83
C GLU A 440 23.69 -26.84 -5.62
N SER A 441 24.50 -25.97 -5.03
CA SER A 441 25.07 -24.80 -5.70
C SER A 441 26.45 -25.15 -6.26
N ARG A 442 26.57 -25.24 -7.60
CA ARG A 442 27.84 -25.52 -8.31
C ARG A 442 28.13 -24.37 -9.28
N LYS A 443 29.24 -23.66 -9.12
CA LYS A 443 29.69 -22.56 -10.02
C LYS A 443 28.58 -21.53 -10.33
N ASN A 444 27.92 -21.00 -9.30
CA ASN A 444 26.80 -20.03 -9.41
C ASN A 444 25.54 -20.54 -10.13
N SER A 445 25.42 -21.85 -10.36
CA SER A 445 24.23 -22.51 -10.88
C SER A 445 23.66 -23.47 -9.83
N ILE A 446 22.34 -23.57 -9.79
CA ILE A 446 21.65 -24.47 -8.86
C ILE A 446 21.24 -25.74 -9.60
N PHE A 447 21.53 -26.87 -8.97
CA PHE A 447 21.19 -28.20 -9.44
C PHE A 447 20.17 -28.82 -8.48
N VAL A 448 19.18 -29.52 -9.00
CA VAL A 448 18.23 -30.34 -8.24
C VAL A 448 18.32 -31.76 -8.80
N ASN A 449 18.73 -32.73 -7.98
CA ASN A 449 19.01 -34.13 -8.42
C ASN A 449 19.90 -34.17 -9.68
N ASP A 450 21.03 -33.46 -9.65
CA ASP A 450 21.97 -33.31 -10.78
C ASP A 450 21.45 -32.62 -12.05
N HIS A 451 20.21 -32.12 -12.03
CA HIS A 451 19.65 -31.32 -13.12
C HIS A 451 19.80 -29.83 -12.85
N ARG A 452 20.46 -29.10 -13.76
CA ARG A 452 20.57 -27.63 -13.66
C ARG A 452 19.20 -26.99 -13.89
N ILE A 453 18.73 -26.20 -12.94
CA ILE A 453 17.44 -25.49 -13.03
C ILE A 453 17.69 -23.98 -13.16
N ALA A 454 16.87 -23.31 -13.98
CA ALA A 454 16.92 -21.86 -14.11
C ALA A 454 16.54 -21.18 -12.80
N LYS A 455 17.26 -20.11 -12.41
CA LYS A 455 17.05 -19.42 -11.12
C LYS A 455 15.59 -18.95 -10.92
N ASN A 456 14.95 -18.48 -11.99
CA ASN A 456 13.57 -17.97 -11.95
C ASN A 456 12.52 -19.07 -11.76
N ASP A 457 12.84 -20.31 -12.13
CA ASP A 457 11.91 -21.45 -12.07
C ASP A 457 12.14 -22.32 -10.83
N LEU A 458 13.24 -22.09 -10.11
CA LEU A 458 13.77 -23.00 -9.10
C LEU A 458 12.76 -23.34 -8.01
N VAL A 459 12.06 -22.33 -7.47
CA VAL A 459 11.04 -22.53 -6.44
C VAL A 459 9.88 -23.35 -6.98
N ASP A 460 9.36 -23.00 -8.15
CA ASP A 460 8.18 -23.65 -8.71
C ASP A 460 8.50 -25.09 -9.16
N VAL A 461 9.68 -25.34 -9.73
CA VAL A 461 10.17 -26.70 -10.04
C VAL A 461 10.25 -27.56 -8.78
N ILE A 462 10.85 -27.06 -7.69
CA ILE A 462 10.92 -27.81 -6.44
C ILE A 462 9.54 -27.99 -5.81
N PHE A 463 8.68 -26.97 -5.89
CA PHE A 463 7.34 -27.02 -5.33
C PHE A 463 6.45 -28.06 -6.03
N THR A 464 6.62 -28.27 -7.35
CA THR A 464 5.84 -29.27 -8.09
C THR A 464 6.02 -30.71 -7.60
N VAL A 465 7.05 -30.99 -6.78
CA VAL A 465 7.25 -32.28 -6.12
C VAL A 465 6.01 -32.71 -5.33
N LEU A 466 5.27 -31.76 -4.73
CA LEU A 466 4.03 -32.07 -4.00
C LEU A 466 2.97 -32.78 -4.85
N PHE A 467 3.03 -32.63 -6.17
CA PHE A 467 2.07 -33.23 -7.10
C PHE A 467 2.57 -34.54 -7.72
N HIS A 468 3.80 -34.97 -7.42
CA HIS A 468 4.39 -36.19 -7.97
C HIS A 468 4.26 -37.37 -7.00
N ARG A 469 3.94 -38.55 -7.54
CA ARG A 469 3.66 -39.75 -6.74
C ARG A 469 4.91 -40.54 -6.33
N ASN A 470 5.98 -40.43 -7.10
CA ASN A 470 7.22 -41.17 -6.89
C ASN A 470 8.44 -40.43 -7.49
N GLN A 471 9.64 -40.88 -7.13
CA GLN A 471 10.92 -40.30 -7.55
C GLN A 471 11.10 -40.29 -9.08
N LYS A 472 10.76 -41.41 -9.74
CA LYS A 472 10.98 -41.60 -11.18
C LYS A 472 10.21 -40.60 -12.02
N ASP A 473 8.95 -40.36 -11.69
CA ASP A 473 8.09 -39.40 -12.39
C ASP A 473 8.64 -37.98 -12.23
N PHE A 474 9.11 -37.65 -11.03
CA PHE A 474 9.71 -36.34 -10.75
C PHE A 474 11.05 -36.13 -11.46
N ASP A 475 11.92 -37.14 -11.50
CA ASP A 475 13.21 -37.06 -12.21
C ASP A 475 13.01 -36.90 -13.73
N GLN A 476 11.97 -37.51 -14.30
CA GLN A 476 11.59 -37.27 -15.71
C GLN A 476 11.17 -35.82 -15.94
N TYR A 477 10.37 -35.26 -15.04
CA TYR A 477 9.98 -33.86 -15.08
C TYR A 477 11.18 -32.91 -14.91
N LEU A 478 12.12 -33.22 -14.00
CA LEU A 478 13.36 -32.46 -13.82
C LEU A 478 14.24 -32.50 -15.06
N ALA A 479 14.40 -33.67 -15.68
CA ALA A 479 15.17 -33.81 -16.91
C ALA A 479 14.61 -32.94 -18.03
N TYR A 480 13.29 -32.84 -18.15
CA TYR A 480 12.64 -31.94 -19.08
C TYR A 480 12.83 -30.47 -18.70
N SER A 481 12.59 -30.12 -17.42
CA SER A 481 12.69 -28.76 -16.89
C SER A 481 14.11 -28.19 -16.90
N SER A 482 15.12 -29.05 -16.91
CA SER A 482 16.52 -28.64 -17.10
C SER A 482 16.85 -28.18 -18.52
N ARG A 483 16.05 -28.57 -19.51
CA ARG A 483 16.23 -28.25 -20.94
C ARG A 483 15.24 -27.20 -21.44
N VAL A 484 14.11 -27.07 -20.76
CA VAL A 484 12.98 -26.22 -21.13
C VAL A 484 12.51 -25.51 -19.86
N ASN A 485 12.69 -24.20 -19.77
CA ASN A 485 12.22 -23.41 -18.63
C ASN A 485 10.68 -23.46 -18.51
N LEU A 486 10.11 -23.27 -17.32
CA LEU A 486 8.68 -23.47 -17.07
C LEU A 486 7.80 -22.55 -17.92
N THR A 487 8.26 -21.34 -18.18
CA THR A 487 7.55 -20.40 -19.06
C THR A 487 7.42 -20.97 -20.48
N LEU A 488 8.50 -21.50 -21.04
CA LEU A 488 8.50 -22.14 -22.36
C LEU A 488 7.69 -23.43 -22.37
N GLN A 489 7.73 -24.24 -21.31
CA GLN A 489 6.89 -25.44 -21.21
C GLN A 489 5.41 -25.09 -21.26
N LYS A 490 5.00 -24.07 -20.51
CA LYS A 490 3.62 -23.58 -20.52
C LYS A 490 3.21 -23.10 -21.91
N VAL A 491 4.03 -22.25 -22.54
CA VAL A 491 3.75 -21.73 -23.89
C VAL A 491 3.69 -22.85 -24.94
N LEU A 492 4.55 -23.88 -24.83
CA LEU A 492 4.50 -25.06 -25.70
C LEU A 492 3.23 -25.89 -25.47
N SER A 493 2.82 -26.07 -24.22
CA SER A 493 1.58 -26.78 -23.86
C SER A 493 0.34 -26.02 -24.35
N ASP A 494 0.38 -24.70 -24.28
CA ASP A 494 -0.69 -23.81 -24.75
C ASP A 494 -0.66 -23.67 -26.29
N GLY A 495 0.32 -24.28 -26.98
CA GLY A 495 0.49 -24.26 -28.42
C GLY A 495 1.07 -22.96 -28.99
N GLY A 496 1.36 -21.96 -28.14
CA GLY A 496 1.83 -20.63 -28.52
C GLY A 496 1.53 -19.55 -27.49
N ILE A 497 1.76 -18.30 -27.87
CA ILE A 497 1.31 -17.13 -27.09
C ILE A 497 0.07 -16.53 -27.74
N SER A 498 -0.88 -16.09 -26.92
CA SER A 498 -2.04 -15.32 -27.38
C SER A 498 -2.27 -14.14 -26.42
N PHE A 499 -2.48 -12.94 -26.96
CA PHE A 499 -2.72 -11.76 -26.13
C PHE A 499 -3.65 -10.76 -26.82
N GLU A 500 -4.43 -10.04 -26.00
CA GLU A 500 -5.34 -8.98 -26.45
C GLU A 500 -4.54 -7.68 -26.63
N LEU A 501 -4.63 -7.09 -27.83
CA LEU A 501 -4.09 -5.78 -28.16
C LEU A 501 -5.25 -4.77 -28.22
N LYS A 502 -5.14 -3.68 -27.45
CA LYS A 502 -6.03 -2.53 -27.60
C LYS A 502 -5.61 -1.69 -28.79
N ILE A 503 -6.58 -1.32 -29.63
CA ILE A 503 -6.41 -0.43 -30.76
C ILE A 503 -7.16 0.86 -30.41
N ASP A 504 -6.47 1.78 -29.76
CA ASP A 504 -7.01 3.13 -29.59
C ASP A 504 -6.83 3.93 -30.89
N LYS A 505 -7.77 4.85 -31.17
CA LYS A 505 -7.60 5.88 -32.21
C LYS A 505 -6.44 6.79 -31.81
N THR A 506 -5.24 6.49 -32.28
CA THR A 506 -4.12 7.43 -32.28
C THR A 506 -3.91 7.98 -33.68
N THR A 507 -3.12 9.05 -33.82
CA THR A 507 -2.75 9.71 -35.09
C THR A 507 -2.06 8.81 -36.12
N ASP A 508 -1.88 7.52 -35.82
CA ASP A 508 -1.08 6.56 -36.58
C ASP A 508 -1.90 5.45 -37.26
N ASN A 509 -3.22 5.40 -37.08
CA ASN A 509 -4.07 4.41 -37.74
C ASN A 509 -5.42 5.02 -38.16
N GLU A 510 -5.56 5.32 -39.47
CA GLU A 510 -6.84 5.77 -40.05
C GLU A 510 -7.84 4.62 -40.26
N LEU A 511 -7.46 3.36 -40.02
CA LEU A 511 -8.36 2.23 -40.18
C LEU A 511 -9.58 2.40 -39.26
N PRO A 512 -10.78 2.60 -39.82
CA PRO A 512 -12.00 2.56 -39.05
C PRO A 512 -12.28 1.09 -38.79
N THR A 513 -11.86 0.59 -37.64
CA THR A 513 -12.32 -0.71 -37.13
C THR A 513 -13.43 -0.45 -36.12
N ASP A 514 -14.56 -1.15 -36.27
CA ASP A 514 -15.65 -1.12 -35.28
C ASP A 514 -15.23 -1.76 -33.94
N GLU A 515 -14.05 -2.39 -33.91
CA GLU A 515 -13.52 -3.14 -32.78
C GLU A 515 -12.23 -2.50 -32.23
N ALA A 516 -12.30 -1.97 -31.01
CA ALA A 516 -11.17 -1.37 -30.29
C ALA A 516 -10.13 -2.39 -29.77
N LYS A 517 -10.22 -3.67 -30.16
CA LYS A 517 -9.45 -4.78 -29.61
C LYS A 517 -9.20 -5.86 -30.67
N MET A 518 -8.01 -6.43 -30.70
CA MET A 518 -7.67 -7.62 -31.50
C MET A 518 -6.95 -8.67 -30.64
N ILE A 519 -6.89 -9.93 -31.09
CA ILE A 519 -6.10 -10.98 -30.41
C ILE A 519 -5.00 -11.47 -31.33
N LEU A 520 -3.76 -11.26 -30.93
CA LEU A 520 -2.61 -11.79 -31.67
C LEU A 520 -2.23 -13.14 -31.07
N SER A 521 -2.30 -14.18 -31.91
CA SER A 521 -1.91 -15.54 -31.57
C SER A 521 -0.70 -15.95 -32.42
N LEU A 522 0.39 -16.30 -31.76
CA LEU A 522 1.62 -16.77 -32.39
C LEU A 522 1.90 -18.19 -31.92
N PRO A 523 1.72 -19.22 -32.77
CA PRO A 523 2.00 -20.59 -32.40
C PRO A 523 3.49 -20.74 -32.11
N LEU A 524 3.84 -21.63 -31.19
CA LEU A 524 5.23 -21.91 -30.85
C LEU A 524 5.47 -23.40 -30.86
N HIS A 525 6.49 -23.83 -31.60
CA HIS A 525 6.98 -25.20 -31.55
C HIS A 525 8.51 -25.22 -31.47
N ARG A 526 9.09 -26.37 -31.13
CA ARG A 526 10.52 -26.53 -30.92
C ARG A 526 11.07 -27.68 -31.75
N GLU A 527 12.03 -27.39 -32.62
CA GLU A 527 12.77 -28.38 -33.41
C GLU A 527 14.28 -28.26 -33.12
N LYS A 528 14.96 -29.38 -32.85
CA LYS A 528 16.43 -29.43 -32.64
C LYS A 528 16.98 -28.35 -31.69
N ASN A 529 16.30 -28.13 -30.56
CA ASN A 529 16.62 -27.11 -29.55
C ASN A 529 16.48 -25.63 -29.97
N LYS A 530 15.87 -25.36 -31.12
CA LYS A 530 15.49 -24.00 -31.55
C LYS A 530 13.98 -23.85 -31.48
N ASN A 531 13.53 -22.64 -31.14
CA ASN A 531 12.12 -22.31 -31.07
C ASN A 531 11.70 -21.61 -32.35
N PHE A 532 10.53 -21.98 -32.86
CA PHE A 532 9.98 -21.47 -34.11
C PHE A 532 8.53 -21.05 -33.90
N THR A 533 8.10 -20.08 -34.69
CA THR A 533 6.70 -19.71 -34.82
C THR A 533 6.28 -19.91 -36.27
N THR A 534 5.11 -20.50 -36.47
CA THR A 534 4.58 -20.77 -37.80
C THR A 534 3.67 -19.62 -38.22
N ILE A 535 4.03 -18.91 -39.28
CA ILE A 535 3.23 -17.83 -39.85
C ILE A 535 2.83 -18.28 -41.26
N ASN A 536 1.53 -18.49 -41.49
CA ASN A 536 0.97 -18.96 -42.77
C ASN A 536 1.67 -20.21 -43.34
N GLY A 537 1.96 -21.18 -42.47
CA GLY A 537 2.59 -22.45 -42.84
C GLY A 537 4.10 -22.38 -43.07
N THR A 538 4.73 -21.22 -42.85
CA THR A 538 6.19 -21.04 -42.91
C THR A 538 6.75 -20.86 -41.50
N ASP A 539 7.81 -21.59 -41.19
CA ASP A 539 8.43 -21.57 -39.86
C ASP A 539 9.53 -20.52 -39.76
N TYR A 540 9.35 -19.57 -38.84
CA TYR A 540 10.32 -18.53 -38.56
C TYR A 540 11.00 -18.78 -37.22
N GLN A 541 12.32 -18.69 -37.21
CA GLN A 541 13.09 -18.89 -35.98
C GLN A 541 12.88 -17.71 -35.02
N ILE A 542 12.57 -18.01 -33.76
CA ILE A 542 12.52 -17.03 -32.68
C ILE A 542 13.97 -16.73 -32.25
N GLN A 543 14.42 -15.49 -32.43
CA GLN A 543 15.79 -15.07 -32.08
C GLN A 543 15.93 -14.69 -30.60
N ASP A 544 14.89 -14.07 -30.03
CA ASP A 544 14.86 -13.65 -28.63
C ASP A 544 13.57 -14.17 -27.99
N LEU A 545 13.71 -15.25 -27.23
CA LEU A 545 12.59 -15.94 -26.58
C LEU A 545 11.96 -15.08 -25.47
N ASN A 546 12.75 -14.26 -24.79
CA ASN A 546 12.22 -13.37 -23.75
C ASN A 546 11.40 -12.25 -24.39
N ALA A 547 11.93 -11.63 -25.45
CA ALA A 547 11.17 -10.63 -26.22
C ALA A 547 9.88 -11.21 -26.80
N PHE A 548 9.89 -12.49 -27.23
CA PHE A 548 8.69 -13.19 -27.69
C PHE A 548 7.65 -13.35 -26.56
N PHE A 549 8.04 -13.81 -25.38
CA PHE A 549 7.12 -13.96 -24.24
C PHE A 549 6.60 -12.62 -23.71
N ASP A 550 7.42 -11.59 -23.73
CA ASP A 550 7.08 -10.28 -23.20
C ASP A 550 6.22 -9.43 -24.16
N LEU A 551 5.98 -9.89 -25.40
CA LEU A 551 5.05 -9.26 -26.35
C LEU A 551 3.72 -8.89 -25.68
N GLY A 552 3.08 -9.83 -24.98
CA GLY A 552 1.79 -9.59 -24.33
C GLY A 552 1.84 -8.71 -23.07
N LYS A 553 3.00 -8.64 -22.38
CA LYS A 553 3.18 -7.86 -21.15
C LYS A 553 3.51 -6.39 -21.45
N ASP A 554 4.38 -6.16 -22.42
CA ASP A 554 4.91 -4.84 -22.74
C ASP A 554 3.88 -3.92 -23.42
N ILE A 555 2.92 -4.52 -24.12
CA ILE A 555 1.85 -3.84 -24.84
C ILE A 555 0.84 -3.17 -23.90
N ASN A 556 0.65 -3.67 -22.67
CA ASN A 556 -0.31 -3.12 -21.69
C ASN A 556 0.36 -2.29 -20.58
N SER A 557 1.65 -1.96 -20.71
CA SER A 557 2.40 -1.28 -19.66
C SER A 557 1.97 0.19 -19.48
N ALA A 558 1.67 0.62 -18.25
CA ALA A 558 1.24 2.00 -17.94
C ALA A 558 2.25 3.10 -18.34
N ARG A 559 3.51 2.74 -18.65
CA ARG A 559 4.54 3.67 -19.15
C ARG A 559 4.29 4.19 -20.57
N ILE A 560 3.26 3.69 -21.25
CA ILE A 560 2.91 4.05 -22.64
C ILE A 560 2.43 5.51 -22.76
N GLY A 561 1.86 6.09 -21.70
CA GLY A 561 1.34 7.47 -21.73
C GLY A 561 2.38 8.58 -21.90
N TYR A 562 3.67 8.31 -21.65
CA TYR A 562 4.71 9.37 -21.60
C TYR A 562 5.61 9.46 -22.84
N GLY A 563 5.55 8.49 -23.76
CA GLY A 563 6.53 8.34 -24.85
C GLY A 563 6.04 8.54 -26.28
N GLY A 564 4.74 8.80 -26.51
CA GLY A 564 4.21 9.19 -27.82
C GLY A 564 4.22 8.14 -28.94
N GLY A 565 4.30 6.83 -28.63
CA GLY A 565 4.20 5.77 -29.65
C GLY A 565 2.90 4.96 -29.51
N GLY A 566 2.20 4.71 -30.62
CA GLY A 566 0.97 3.90 -30.63
C GLY A 566 1.19 2.41 -30.34
N TYR A 567 0.18 1.73 -29.79
CA TYR A 567 0.22 0.30 -29.41
C TYR A 567 0.61 -0.63 -30.58
N LEU A 568 0.12 -0.34 -31.79
CA LEU A 568 0.40 -1.14 -32.99
C LEU A 568 1.86 -1.02 -33.46
N GLN A 569 2.41 0.20 -33.51
CA GLN A 569 3.80 0.45 -33.94
C GLN A 569 4.81 -0.26 -33.02
N ARG A 570 4.55 -0.24 -31.71
CA ARG A 570 5.37 -0.97 -30.74
C ARG A 570 5.27 -2.48 -30.93
N THR A 571 4.06 -2.99 -31.19
CA THR A 571 3.85 -4.42 -31.50
C THR A 571 4.66 -4.86 -32.71
N ILE A 572 4.62 -4.08 -33.81
CA ILE A 572 5.42 -4.33 -35.02
C ILE A 572 6.92 -4.36 -34.70
N ARG A 573 7.43 -3.37 -33.94
CA ARG A 573 8.84 -3.32 -33.54
C ARG A 573 9.25 -4.52 -32.68
N LEU A 574 8.39 -4.95 -31.77
CA LEU A 574 8.66 -6.11 -30.92
C LEU A 574 8.63 -7.43 -31.71
N LEU A 575 7.75 -7.56 -32.71
CA LEU A 575 7.73 -8.73 -33.62
C LEU A 575 9.05 -8.84 -34.41
N TYR A 576 9.56 -7.75 -34.96
CA TYR A 576 10.88 -7.73 -35.61
C TYR A 576 12.02 -8.09 -34.65
N LYS A 577 11.92 -7.70 -33.38
CA LYS A 577 12.91 -8.03 -32.35
C LYS A 577 12.81 -9.51 -31.94
N ALA A 578 11.62 -10.10 -31.90
CA ALA A 578 11.43 -11.47 -31.44
C ALA A 578 11.69 -12.51 -32.54
N ILE A 579 11.32 -12.23 -33.79
CA ILE A 579 11.28 -13.20 -34.89
C ILE A 579 12.33 -12.84 -35.94
N LYS A 580 13.23 -13.79 -36.23
CA LYS A 580 14.33 -13.58 -37.18
C LYS A 580 13.81 -13.60 -38.63
N GLY A 581 14.12 -12.56 -39.39
CA GLY A 581 13.90 -12.53 -40.84
C GLY A 581 12.44 -12.43 -41.26
N ILE A 582 11.54 -12.03 -40.34
CA ILE A 582 10.15 -11.72 -40.67
C ILE A 582 10.08 -10.48 -41.56
N SER A 583 9.23 -10.49 -42.59
CA SER A 583 9.02 -9.40 -43.54
C SER A 583 7.82 -8.52 -43.15
N PRO A 584 7.72 -7.29 -43.69
CA PRO A 584 6.55 -6.43 -43.47
C PRO A 584 5.23 -7.10 -43.88
N LYS A 585 5.24 -7.96 -44.91
CA LYS A 585 4.05 -8.66 -45.39
C LYS A 585 3.54 -9.65 -44.35
N GLU A 586 4.43 -10.44 -43.77
CA GLU A 586 4.06 -11.42 -42.74
C GLU A 586 3.57 -10.75 -41.45
N ILE A 587 4.12 -9.59 -41.08
CA ILE A 587 3.59 -8.79 -39.96
C ILE A 587 2.18 -8.28 -40.25
N GLY A 588 1.93 -7.77 -41.45
CA GLY A 588 0.58 -7.35 -41.87
C GLY A 588 -0.44 -8.49 -41.82
N GLU A 589 0.00 -9.71 -42.15
CA GLU A 589 -0.84 -10.91 -42.09
C GLU A 589 -1.11 -11.34 -40.63
N ILE A 590 -0.13 -11.26 -39.73
CA ILE A 590 -0.34 -11.50 -38.28
C ILE A 590 -1.42 -10.58 -37.72
N ILE A 591 -1.36 -9.29 -38.07
CA ILE A 591 -2.33 -8.28 -37.61
C ILE A 591 -3.74 -8.59 -38.15
N LYS A 592 -3.86 -8.85 -39.46
CA LYS A 592 -5.14 -9.18 -40.11
C LYS A 592 -5.77 -10.45 -39.56
N ASN A 593 -4.97 -11.48 -39.28
CA ASN A 593 -5.44 -12.71 -38.65
C ASN A 593 -5.95 -12.46 -37.22
N GLY A 594 -5.36 -11.50 -36.50
CA GLY A 594 -5.76 -11.19 -35.15
C GLY A 594 -7.12 -10.50 -35.02
N GLU A 595 -7.52 -9.72 -36.02
CA GLU A 595 -8.88 -9.18 -36.14
C GLU A 595 -9.89 -10.32 -36.35
N GLN A 596 -9.58 -11.25 -37.25
CA GLN A 596 -10.44 -12.42 -37.52
C GLN A 596 -10.57 -13.35 -36.31
N GLU A 597 -9.48 -13.58 -35.58
CA GLU A 597 -9.49 -14.39 -34.36
C GLU A 597 -10.27 -13.72 -33.22
N TYR A 598 -10.24 -12.40 -33.10
CA TYR A 598 -11.09 -11.69 -32.14
C TYR A 598 -12.57 -11.83 -32.48
N ALA A 599 -12.96 -11.64 -33.74
CA ALA A 599 -14.33 -11.85 -34.20
C ALA A 599 -14.80 -13.30 -33.96
N ARG A 600 -13.95 -14.30 -34.27
CA ARG A 600 -14.22 -15.72 -33.97
C ARG A 600 -14.34 -16.00 -32.47
N LEU A 601 -13.49 -15.39 -31.64
CA LEU A 601 -13.57 -15.54 -30.19
C LEU A 601 -14.88 -14.97 -29.64
N GLN A 602 -15.28 -13.78 -30.10
CA GLN A 602 -16.54 -13.17 -29.68
C GLN A 602 -17.73 -14.05 -30.08
N GLU A 603 -17.71 -14.59 -31.29
CA GLU A 603 -18.75 -15.52 -31.75
C GLU A 603 -18.74 -16.84 -30.96
N ARG A 604 -17.56 -17.40 -30.66
CA ARG A 604 -17.44 -18.60 -29.81
C ARG A 604 -17.97 -18.33 -28.40
N ARG A 605 -17.62 -17.20 -27.78
CA ARG A 605 -18.15 -16.80 -26.47
C ARG A 605 -19.66 -16.63 -26.52
N ARG A 606 -20.20 -16.06 -27.59
CA ARG A 606 -21.65 -15.93 -27.80
C ARG A 606 -22.33 -17.29 -27.88
N LEU A 607 -21.78 -18.22 -28.65
CA LEU A 607 -22.30 -19.60 -28.79
C LEU A 607 -22.18 -20.41 -27.49
N GLU A 608 -21.03 -20.35 -26.81
CA GLU A 608 -20.82 -21.00 -25.52
C GLU A 608 -21.76 -20.45 -24.45
N ASN A 609 -21.94 -19.13 -24.38
CA ASN A 609 -22.88 -18.51 -23.44
C ASN A 609 -24.33 -18.87 -23.79
N ALA A 610 -24.69 -18.96 -25.07
CA ALA A 610 -26.00 -19.45 -25.48
C ALA A 610 -26.22 -20.93 -25.09
N GLU A 611 -25.21 -21.79 -25.23
CA GLU A 611 -25.28 -23.19 -24.82
C GLU A 611 -25.36 -23.34 -23.30
N LYS A 612 -24.53 -22.60 -22.56
CA LYS A 612 -24.58 -22.53 -21.09
C LYS A 612 -25.92 -22.03 -20.61
N LEU A 613 -26.48 -21.00 -21.25
CA LEU A 613 -27.81 -20.48 -20.93
C LEU A 613 -28.90 -21.51 -21.22
N LYS A 614 -28.81 -22.26 -22.33
CA LYS A 614 -29.73 -23.36 -22.64
C LYS A 614 -29.67 -24.46 -21.57
N LYS A 615 -28.47 -24.87 -21.16
CA LYS A 615 -28.26 -25.86 -20.08
C LYS A 615 -28.77 -25.34 -18.74
N ALA A 616 -28.49 -24.09 -18.39
CA ALA A 616 -28.94 -23.46 -17.16
C ALA A 616 -30.47 -23.30 -17.12
N ASN A 617 -31.11 -22.94 -18.23
CA ASN A 617 -32.57 -22.92 -18.33
C ASN A 617 -33.17 -24.32 -18.14
N GLY A 618 -32.56 -25.34 -18.75
CA GLY A 618 -32.99 -26.74 -18.58
C GLY A 618 -32.82 -27.23 -17.13
N PHE A 619 -31.69 -26.90 -16.51
CA PHE A 619 -31.42 -27.23 -15.12
C PHE A 619 -32.38 -26.52 -14.16
N LEU A 620 -32.67 -25.23 -14.39
CA LEU A 620 -33.67 -24.50 -13.60
C LEU A 620 -35.06 -25.10 -13.74
N ALA A 621 -35.49 -25.45 -14.95
CA ALA A 621 -36.79 -26.09 -15.18
C ALA A 621 -36.90 -27.42 -14.43
N GLU A 622 -35.84 -28.24 -14.47
CA GLU A 622 -35.79 -29.51 -13.75
C GLU A 622 -35.73 -29.31 -12.23
N ALA A 623 -34.97 -28.32 -11.76
CA ALA A 623 -34.92 -27.93 -10.35
C ALA A 623 -36.29 -27.51 -9.83
N VAL A 624 -37.03 -26.68 -10.57
CA VAL A 624 -38.40 -26.27 -10.23
C VAL A 624 -39.33 -27.49 -10.17
N ARG A 625 -39.22 -28.41 -11.13
CA ARG A 625 -40.01 -29.65 -11.16
C ARG A 625 -39.72 -30.56 -9.95
N LEU A 626 -38.45 -30.76 -9.61
CA LEU A 626 -38.01 -31.64 -8.52
C LEU A 626 -38.31 -31.05 -7.14
N SER A 627 -38.09 -29.75 -6.98
CA SER A 627 -38.37 -29.02 -5.73
C SER A 627 -39.85 -28.71 -5.53
N LYS A 628 -40.70 -28.95 -6.56
CA LYS A 628 -42.10 -28.54 -6.62
C LYS A 628 -42.27 -27.03 -6.31
N ALA A 629 -41.32 -26.22 -6.75
CA ALA A 629 -41.35 -24.80 -6.46
C ALA A 629 -42.48 -24.11 -7.23
N GLU A 630 -43.27 -23.29 -6.53
CA GLU A 630 -44.31 -22.47 -7.12
C GLU A 630 -43.73 -21.15 -7.63
N LYS A 631 -44.07 -20.76 -8.85
CA LYS A 631 -43.56 -19.53 -9.45
C LYS A 631 -44.30 -18.31 -8.89
N LEU A 632 -43.54 -17.36 -8.37
CA LEU A 632 -44.02 -16.05 -7.93
C LEU A 632 -43.65 -14.96 -8.94
N LYS A 633 -44.18 -13.75 -8.75
CA LYS A 633 -43.89 -12.58 -9.61
C LYS A 633 -42.38 -12.30 -9.72
N ASP A 634 -41.68 -12.36 -8.59
CA ASP A 634 -40.27 -11.97 -8.50
C ASP A 634 -39.34 -13.15 -8.15
N GLY A 635 -39.79 -14.40 -8.34
CA GLY A 635 -39.02 -15.57 -7.91
C GLY A 635 -39.83 -16.86 -7.78
N TYR A 636 -39.47 -17.67 -6.78
CA TYR A 636 -40.06 -18.98 -6.53
C TYR A 636 -40.32 -19.21 -5.03
N LEU A 637 -41.39 -19.91 -4.69
CA LEU A 637 -41.69 -20.45 -3.37
C LEU A 637 -41.34 -21.94 -3.36
N VAL A 638 -40.52 -22.39 -2.42
CA VAL A 638 -40.14 -23.80 -2.25
C VAL A 638 -40.41 -24.23 -0.82
N VAL A 639 -40.98 -25.42 -0.65
CA VAL A 639 -41.23 -26.01 0.68
C VAL A 639 -40.20 -27.09 0.92
N GLY A 640 -39.40 -26.94 1.98
CA GLY A 640 -38.40 -27.92 2.36
C GLY A 640 -39.00 -29.20 2.93
N LYS A 641 -38.18 -30.25 3.05
CA LYS A 641 -38.59 -31.53 3.68
C LYS A 641 -38.97 -31.37 5.14
N SER A 642 -38.46 -30.34 5.83
CA SER A 642 -38.90 -29.97 7.18
C SER A 642 -40.34 -29.45 7.24
N GLY A 643 -40.97 -29.19 6.09
CA GLY A 643 -42.27 -28.51 5.99
C GLY A 643 -42.16 -26.98 5.98
N LYS A 644 -40.95 -26.42 6.10
CA LYS A 644 -40.73 -24.98 6.13
C LYS A 644 -40.78 -24.35 4.73
N PRO A 645 -41.58 -23.30 4.50
CA PRO A 645 -41.64 -22.59 3.23
C PRO A 645 -40.55 -21.50 3.11
N TYR A 646 -39.96 -21.37 1.93
CA TYR A 646 -38.94 -20.38 1.58
C TYR A 646 -39.27 -19.69 0.26
N THR A 647 -39.00 -18.39 0.17
CA THR A 647 -39.03 -17.65 -1.10
C THR A 647 -37.62 -17.35 -1.58
N VAL A 648 -37.37 -17.52 -2.88
CA VAL A 648 -36.09 -17.22 -3.55
C VAL A 648 -36.37 -16.24 -4.68
N ASN A 649 -35.74 -15.06 -4.64
CA ASN A 649 -35.88 -14.06 -5.69
C ASN A 649 -35.08 -14.46 -6.94
N SER A 650 -35.62 -14.28 -8.15
CA SER A 650 -34.94 -14.70 -9.38
C SER A 650 -33.75 -13.84 -9.77
N ASP A 651 -33.76 -12.57 -9.39
CA ASP A 651 -32.83 -11.56 -9.92
C ASP A 651 -31.71 -11.26 -8.93
N THR A 652 -32.08 -11.12 -7.65
CA THR A 652 -31.16 -10.87 -6.54
C THR A 652 -30.68 -12.14 -5.86
N LEU A 653 -31.29 -13.29 -6.19
CA LEU A 653 -31.09 -14.59 -5.54
C LEU A 653 -31.45 -14.61 -4.04
N ALA A 654 -31.93 -13.51 -3.47
CA ALA A 654 -32.22 -13.38 -2.04
C ALA A 654 -33.24 -14.43 -1.56
N VAL A 655 -32.94 -15.08 -0.42
CA VAL A 655 -33.78 -16.12 0.17
C VAL A 655 -34.37 -15.64 1.49
N TYR A 656 -35.66 -15.90 1.69
CA TYR A 656 -36.37 -15.61 2.94
C TYR A 656 -37.17 -16.83 3.38
N ASP A 657 -37.17 -17.14 4.66
CA ASP A 657 -38.20 -18.04 5.20
C ASP A 657 -39.57 -17.34 5.21
N MET A 658 -40.63 -18.12 5.16
CA MET A 658 -42.00 -17.61 5.22
C MET A 658 -42.58 -17.87 6.61
N GLN A 659 -43.03 -16.80 7.28
CA GLN A 659 -43.70 -16.87 8.58
C GLN A 659 -45.05 -16.16 8.48
N ASN A 660 -46.13 -16.81 8.91
CA ASN A 660 -47.49 -16.25 8.94
C ASN A 660 -47.95 -15.60 7.60
N GLY A 661 -47.60 -16.20 6.47
CA GLY A 661 -47.99 -15.71 5.14
C GLY A 661 -47.16 -14.53 4.59
N GLY A 662 -46.14 -14.07 5.32
CA GLY A 662 -45.22 -13.00 4.89
C GLY A 662 -43.75 -13.45 4.86
N LYS A 663 -42.90 -12.62 4.23
CA LYS A 663 -41.43 -12.81 4.26
C LYS A 663 -40.94 -12.63 5.70
N GLY A 664 -40.36 -13.68 6.25
CA GLY A 664 -39.72 -13.71 7.56
C GLY A 664 -38.25 -13.31 7.47
N ARG A 665 -37.37 -14.14 8.04
CA ARG A 665 -35.94 -13.89 8.14
C ARG A 665 -35.23 -14.14 6.81
N TYR A 666 -34.30 -13.25 6.48
CA TYR A 666 -33.37 -13.46 5.37
C TYR A 666 -32.44 -14.65 5.67
N CYS A 667 -32.31 -15.56 4.71
CA CYS A 667 -31.39 -16.69 4.76
C CYS A 667 -30.20 -16.39 3.85
N CYS A 668 -29.03 -16.15 4.46
CA CYS A 668 -27.79 -15.96 3.69
C CYS A 668 -27.33 -17.31 3.12
N ILE A 669 -27.22 -17.39 1.79
CA ILE A 669 -26.68 -18.56 1.09
C ILE A 669 -25.51 -18.08 0.25
N VAL A 670 -24.34 -18.68 0.49
CA VAL A 670 -23.11 -18.41 -0.24
C VAL A 670 -22.92 -19.49 -1.30
N ASP A 671 -23.07 -19.13 -2.57
CA ASP A 671 -22.86 -20.07 -3.67
C ASP A 671 -21.36 -20.19 -3.97
N MET A 672 -20.76 -21.32 -3.59
CA MET A 672 -19.38 -21.62 -3.96
C MET A 672 -19.32 -22.12 -5.42
N GLY A 673 -18.43 -21.54 -6.23
CA GLY A 673 -18.15 -22.01 -7.59
C GLY A 673 -19.22 -21.69 -8.65
N THR A 674 -20.11 -20.72 -8.41
CA THR A 674 -21.09 -20.25 -9.41
C THR A 674 -20.89 -18.74 -9.66
N SER A 675 -20.60 -18.34 -10.89
CA SER A 675 -20.52 -16.91 -11.26
C SER A 675 -21.92 -16.31 -11.30
N THR A 676 -22.17 -15.22 -10.59
CA THR A 676 -23.49 -14.55 -10.55
C THR A 676 -23.55 -13.27 -11.39
N ASP A 677 -22.45 -12.91 -12.05
CA ASP A 677 -22.38 -11.75 -12.93
C ASP A 677 -23.09 -12.00 -14.28
N GLU A 678 -23.06 -13.25 -14.76
CA GLU A 678 -23.66 -13.66 -16.03
C GLU A 678 -25.06 -14.28 -15.84
N GLU A 679 -25.95 -14.13 -16.84
CA GLU A 679 -27.35 -14.57 -16.74
C GLU A 679 -27.49 -16.10 -16.53
N TRP A 680 -26.69 -16.91 -17.23
CA TRP A 680 -26.73 -18.36 -17.08
C TRP A 680 -26.27 -18.80 -15.69
N GLY A 681 -25.29 -18.12 -15.11
CA GLY A 681 -24.76 -18.44 -13.79
C GLY A 681 -25.73 -18.06 -12.67
N ARG A 682 -26.47 -16.95 -12.82
CA ARG A 682 -27.61 -16.63 -11.93
C ARG A 682 -28.70 -17.70 -11.97
N LYS A 683 -29.03 -18.22 -13.15
CA LYS A 683 -30.02 -19.30 -13.29
C LYS A 683 -29.55 -20.61 -12.67
N ASP A 684 -28.26 -20.94 -12.80
CA ASP A 684 -27.64 -22.10 -12.16
C ASP A 684 -27.66 -21.98 -10.62
N ALA A 685 -27.29 -20.81 -10.08
CA ALA A 685 -27.37 -20.51 -8.66
C ALA A 685 -28.81 -20.61 -8.13
N LEU A 686 -29.77 -20.05 -8.86
CA LEU A 686 -31.19 -20.14 -8.53
C LEU A 686 -31.66 -21.61 -8.47
N ALA A 687 -31.32 -22.40 -9.48
CA ALA A 687 -31.66 -23.83 -9.54
C ALA A 687 -31.08 -24.61 -8.34
N LYS A 688 -29.80 -24.37 -8.01
CA LYS A 688 -29.13 -24.96 -6.84
C LYS A 688 -29.84 -24.58 -5.54
N ARG A 689 -30.17 -23.31 -5.34
CA ARG A 689 -30.88 -22.83 -4.14
C ARG A 689 -32.24 -23.50 -3.99
N LEU A 690 -33.01 -23.67 -5.07
CA LEU A 690 -34.31 -24.37 -5.01
C LEU A 690 -34.15 -25.84 -4.62
N LEU A 691 -33.20 -26.54 -5.21
CA LEU A 691 -32.93 -27.95 -4.87
C LEU A 691 -32.43 -28.10 -3.42
N MET A 692 -31.52 -27.22 -3.00
CA MET A 692 -30.98 -27.18 -1.65
C MET A 692 -32.08 -26.96 -0.61
N LEU A 693 -32.91 -25.92 -0.79
CA LEU A 693 -33.99 -25.59 0.15
C LEU A 693 -35.09 -26.66 0.16
N SER A 694 -35.36 -27.32 -0.97
CA SER A 694 -36.26 -28.49 -0.98
C SER A 694 -35.72 -29.68 -0.16
N HIS A 695 -34.43 -29.67 0.16
CA HIS A 695 -33.74 -30.67 0.99
C HIS A 695 -33.16 -30.05 2.28
N ASP A 696 -33.81 -29.01 2.80
CA ASP A 696 -33.38 -28.25 3.99
C ASP A 696 -32.92 -29.08 5.19
N LEU A 697 -33.54 -30.22 5.51
CA LEU A 697 -33.10 -31.10 6.59
C LEU A 697 -31.68 -31.66 6.36
N LYS A 698 -31.39 -32.09 5.12
CA LYS A 698 -30.07 -32.59 4.75
C LYS A 698 -29.02 -31.48 4.79
N VAL A 699 -29.43 -30.27 4.39
CA VAL A 699 -28.56 -29.08 4.44
C VAL A 699 -28.29 -28.70 5.89
N ALA A 700 -29.29 -28.76 6.78
CA ALA A 700 -29.11 -28.54 8.21
C ALA A 700 -28.17 -29.58 8.85
N ASP A 701 -28.22 -30.85 8.42
CA ASP A 701 -27.30 -31.90 8.87
C ASP A 701 -25.86 -31.70 8.35
N GLU A 702 -25.69 -31.09 7.17
CA GLU A 702 -24.39 -30.77 6.56
C GLU A 702 -23.87 -29.37 6.95
N ILE A 703 -24.69 -28.52 7.56
CA ILE A 703 -24.26 -27.27 8.19
C ILE A 703 -23.55 -27.63 9.50
N HIS A 704 -22.23 -27.72 9.44
CA HIS A 704 -21.42 -27.44 10.60
C HIS A 704 -21.68 -25.99 10.99
N THR A 705 -22.42 -25.78 12.08
CA THR A 705 -22.56 -24.47 12.72
C THR A 705 -21.18 -23.90 12.98
N LEU A 706 -20.74 -23.00 12.09
CA LEU A 706 -19.87 -21.91 12.46
C LEU A 706 -20.66 -21.08 13.48
N GLU A 707 -20.47 -21.37 14.76
CA GLU A 707 -20.77 -20.38 15.79
C GLU A 707 -19.87 -19.17 15.49
N LEU A 708 -20.50 -18.14 14.93
CA LEU A 708 -20.02 -16.76 14.86
C LEU A 708 -20.86 -15.91 15.80
#